data_AF-A0A6G8DDV5-F1
#
_entry.id   AF-A0A6G8DDV5-F1
#
_cell.length_a   1.000
_cell.length_b   1.000
_cell.length_c   1.000
_cell.angle_alpha   90.00
_cell.angle_beta   90.00
_cell.angle_gamma   90.00
#
_symmetry.space_group_name_H-M   'P 1'
#
loop_
_entity.id
_entity.type
_entity.pdbx_description
1 polymer ?
#
loop_
_entity_poly.entity_id
_entity_poly.type
_entity_poly.pdbx_seq_one_letter_code
_entity_poly.pdbx_strand_id
1 'polypeptide(L)'
;MNRTENHEIGICVVSDKLLLREDLDQVMTFLHAIQDPGETAGVSSAGEVAEVHARYAVNANTGYSNCSQEELFSATSRQARQFFSHTGRKTRFTFSLRQYTSLDDAVGALAANPATFDIFFVDTECVPFPHTNRDDAPDPFTVLSRHCRISRLSPHSKNLLIPMRELDDALGYVDGSIKLRVHRNMPETDRAGLLKLLLDHLDFCYLNKILARALKAADDPVALAAGIYGFMQNNWPAHWDFHYYTGSMVANFIRSMHRLSEDDAVAQAPRCLTGNNEHSLAAGALAGWQLYQRAYVITVTSGMIDEFRGTLSNLQRARAPGLIICADSPEHSWYAFQSTLDPETDGRQVIAARGIPHFYIHERQDIATQLGRALARLRDEPGPVFIFATPGVLESREQVALEIPAPRIAAIADANSDSRRNALIDAAMEIINRSRARLLWYCGPLSAAQRTRVYQIAERAGIGLADALTHPGSVSAYEDGTPNPNYLGACGVYAFSRRLYHFLHQNGKLHDVESQCLFFLKSKIDQAATPFSDSKLARNLRIVQVNKNTAHLSPFTDIALPLPLNEFLDAVLERLDVDPQVLTLRRAALREVQQMEEGVPVDYLDTLPMSASYFTMHMGKLVHRLIQEENYRYTGVYDVGRGGLSALRNIPRTDPGFSGWYGRALMGDALSALPYIARTSRHHVLAFIGDGARALVPDMHHRLAEALANNPQRDHISVNLFYLCNGVLSMIRTYLDARSSSKDGSQVVVPTRLNTVDVAHHAGNVPVYCHRLNIYDGRRLHTMLTQRGAVNIAEVLIAHDSDGDGLSLLSESAWHRAECG
;
A
#
# COMPACT_ATOMS: atom_id res chain seq x y z
N MET A 1 -3.64 54.96 -26.56
CA MET A 1 -4.78 54.63 -25.69
C MET A 1 -4.46 53.36 -24.91
N ASN A 2 -4.10 53.48 -23.62
CA ASN A 2 -3.92 52.32 -22.76
C ASN A 2 -5.30 51.81 -22.34
N ARG A 3 -5.67 50.59 -22.75
CA ARG A 3 -6.97 49.98 -22.45
C ARG A 3 -6.92 49.47 -21.00
N THR A 4 -7.72 50.05 -20.11
CA THR A 4 -7.93 49.53 -18.74
C THR A 4 -8.75 48.25 -18.84
N GLU A 5 -8.29 47.17 -18.20
CA GLU A 5 -9.03 45.91 -18.13
C GLU A 5 -9.98 45.96 -16.92
N ASN A 6 -11.28 45.80 -17.15
CA ASN A 6 -12.29 45.78 -16.08
C ASN A 6 -12.75 44.34 -15.84
N HIS A 7 -12.79 43.92 -14.59
CA HIS A 7 -13.26 42.60 -14.17
C HIS A 7 -14.32 42.73 -13.06
N GLU A 8 -15.37 41.93 -13.13
CA GLU A 8 -16.33 41.76 -12.05
C GLU A 8 -15.97 40.51 -11.26
N ILE A 9 -15.88 40.64 -9.94
CA ILE A 9 -15.56 39.56 -9.00
C ILE A 9 -16.82 39.24 -8.19
N GLY A 10 -17.42 38.09 -8.48
CA GLY A 10 -18.60 37.64 -7.76
C GLY A 10 -18.24 36.85 -6.50
N ILE A 11 -18.87 37.18 -5.38
CA ILE A 11 -18.73 36.48 -4.10
C ILE A 11 -20.09 35.87 -3.70
N CYS A 12 -20.11 34.56 -3.52
CA CYS A 12 -21.25 33.80 -3.01
C CYS A 12 -21.02 33.44 -1.54
N VAL A 13 -21.98 33.76 -0.68
CA VAL A 13 -21.95 33.44 0.75
C VAL A 13 -23.16 32.60 1.12
N VAL A 14 -22.94 31.42 1.68
CA VAL A 14 -23.97 30.59 2.31
C VAL A 14 -23.71 30.61 3.81
N SER A 15 -24.36 31.53 4.51
CA SER A 15 -24.22 31.74 5.95
C SER A 15 -25.37 32.64 6.43
N ASP A 16 -25.92 32.35 7.60
CA ASP A 16 -26.90 33.21 8.29
C ASP A 16 -26.24 34.31 9.14
N LYS A 17 -24.90 34.33 9.21
CA LYS A 17 -24.14 35.28 10.05
C LYS A 17 -24.03 36.65 9.40
N LEU A 18 -24.63 37.65 10.05
CA LEU A 18 -24.59 39.04 9.59
C LEU A 18 -23.16 39.62 9.62
N LEU A 19 -22.36 39.26 10.64
CA LEU A 19 -21.01 39.80 10.83
C LEU A 19 -20.07 39.51 9.65
N LEU A 20 -20.15 38.31 9.07
CA LEU A 20 -19.34 37.94 7.89
C LEU A 20 -19.65 38.85 6.69
N ARG A 21 -20.94 39.17 6.49
CA ARG A 21 -21.38 40.06 5.42
C ARG A 21 -20.85 41.47 5.65
N GLU A 22 -20.97 41.99 6.87
CA GLU A 22 -20.47 43.32 7.24
C GLU A 22 -18.96 43.43 7.02
N ASP A 23 -18.19 42.42 7.42
CA ASP A 23 -16.74 42.39 7.23
C ASP A 23 -16.35 42.31 5.74
N LEU A 24 -17.07 41.51 4.94
CA LEU A 24 -16.87 41.46 3.49
C LEU A 24 -17.18 42.80 2.82
N ASP A 25 -18.31 43.44 3.16
CA ASP A 25 -18.71 44.75 2.63
C ASP A 25 -17.65 45.82 2.94
N GLN A 26 -17.10 45.82 4.16
CA GLN A 26 -16.04 46.75 4.56
C GLN A 26 -14.75 46.50 3.78
N VAL A 27 -14.34 45.25 3.61
CA VAL A 27 -13.14 44.88 2.84
C VAL A 27 -13.31 45.21 1.34
N MET A 28 -14.48 44.95 0.75
CA MET A 28 -14.77 45.30 -0.65
C MET A 28 -14.77 46.82 -0.86
N THR A 29 -15.35 47.58 0.08
CA THR A 29 -15.31 49.05 0.06
C THR A 29 -13.88 49.56 0.11
N PHE A 30 -13.04 48.97 0.95
CA PHE A 30 -11.61 49.28 1.00
C PHE A 30 -10.91 48.97 -0.33
N LEU A 31 -11.13 47.79 -0.91
CA LEU A 31 -10.55 47.40 -2.20
C LEU A 31 -11.01 48.31 -3.35
N HIS A 32 -12.24 48.81 -3.33
CA HIS A 32 -12.70 49.82 -4.27
C HIS A 32 -11.94 51.15 -4.07
N ALA A 33 -11.84 51.63 -2.83
CA ALA A 33 -11.18 52.90 -2.51
C ALA A 33 -9.69 52.94 -2.88
N ILE A 34 -8.95 51.82 -2.80
CA ILE A 34 -7.53 51.79 -3.17
C ILE A 34 -7.28 51.79 -4.68
N GLN A 35 -8.29 51.44 -5.48
CA GLN A 35 -8.19 51.43 -6.95
C GLN A 35 -8.42 52.82 -7.56
N ASP A 36 -9.16 53.69 -6.87
CA ASP A 36 -9.48 55.06 -7.29
C ASP A 36 -9.07 56.10 -6.23
N PRO A 37 -7.74 56.35 -6.05
CA PRO A 37 -7.24 57.30 -5.06
C PRO A 37 -7.68 58.75 -5.29
N GLY A 38 -8.26 59.07 -6.46
CA GLY A 38 -8.80 60.40 -6.79
C GLY A 38 -10.18 60.71 -6.18
N GLU A 39 -10.92 59.72 -5.68
CA GLU A 39 -12.23 59.94 -5.02
C GLU A 39 -12.16 59.95 -3.48
N THR A 40 -11.01 59.61 -2.90
CA THR A 40 -10.80 59.66 -1.44
C THR A 40 -9.81 60.76 -1.04
N ALA A 41 -10.10 62.01 -1.38
CA ALA A 41 -9.39 63.19 -0.85
C ALA A 41 -9.82 63.56 0.60
N GLY A 42 -10.15 62.56 1.42
CA GLY A 42 -10.68 62.75 2.79
C GLY A 42 -9.89 62.06 3.91
N VAL A 43 -8.83 61.30 3.61
CA VAL A 43 -7.99 60.69 4.64
C VAL A 43 -6.52 61.05 4.39
N SER A 44 -6.06 62.00 5.21
CA SER A 44 -4.71 62.55 5.31
C SER A 44 -3.61 61.49 5.11
N SER A 45 -2.80 61.62 4.06
CA SER A 45 -1.72 60.69 3.71
C SER A 45 -0.44 61.39 3.21
N ALA A 46 -0.01 62.47 3.87
CA ALA A 46 1.26 63.11 3.52
C ALA A 46 2.24 63.31 4.70
N GLY A 47 1.78 63.25 5.96
CA GLY A 47 2.65 63.44 7.14
C GLY A 47 3.33 62.16 7.67
N GLU A 48 2.70 60.99 7.54
CA GLU A 48 3.14 59.78 8.25
C GLU A 48 4.20 58.94 7.52
N VAL A 49 4.45 59.20 6.22
CA VAL A 49 5.39 58.38 5.42
C VAL A 49 6.85 58.63 5.80
N ALA A 50 7.20 59.85 6.23
CA ALA A 50 8.58 60.19 6.62
C ALA A 50 8.92 59.78 8.06
N GLU A 51 7.96 59.90 8.99
CA GLU A 51 8.19 59.61 10.41
C GLU A 51 8.23 58.10 10.70
N VAL A 52 7.56 57.30 9.88
CA VAL A 52 7.51 55.83 10.00
C VAL A 52 8.74 55.16 9.37
N HIS A 53 9.29 55.69 8.27
CA HIS A 53 10.60 55.25 7.77
C HIS A 53 11.72 55.49 8.79
N ALA A 54 11.65 56.58 9.57
CA ALA A 54 12.59 56.85 10.66
C ALA A 54 12.39 55.90 11.87
N ARG A 55 11.16 55.48 12.18
CA ARG A 55 10.90 54.49 13.26
C ARG A 55 11.26 53.06 12.87
N TYR A 56 11.14 52.67 11.60
CA TYR A 56 11.53 51.32 11.13
C TYR A 56 13.01 51.18 10.79
N ALA A 57 13.74 52.27 10.56
CA ALA A 57 15.20 52.23 10.40
C ALA A 57 15.96 52.01 11.73
N VAL A 58 15.32 52.22 12.89
CA VAL A 58 15.96 52.09 14.22
C VAL A 58 15.82 50.68 14.82
N ASN A 59 14.96 49.82 14.29
CA ASN A 59 14.70 48.48 14.84
C ASN A 59 15.27 47.32 13.99
N ALA A 60 16.45 47.52 13.39
CA ALA A 60 17.15 46.46 12.66
C ALA A 60 17.79 45.38 13.57
N ASN A 61 17.72 45.49 14.92
CA ASN A 61 18.47 44.61 15.84
C ASN A 61 17.64 43.78 16.83
N THR A 62 16.32 43.76 16.75
CA THR A 62 15.49 42.79 17.49
C THR A 62 14.35 42.32 16.58
N GLY A 63 14.61 41.27 15.80
CA GLY A 63 13.63 40.72 14.88
C GLY A 63 12.49 40.04 15.62
N TYR A 64 11.41 40.77 15.89
CA TYR A 64 10.00 40.36 15.84
C TYR A 64 9.15 41.60 16.14
N SER A 65 8.42 42.09 15.14
CA SER A 65 7.48 43.21 15.28
C SER A 65 6.21 42.72 15.97
N ASN A 66 6.00 43.08 17.24
CA ASN A 66 4.73 42.87 17.95
C ASN A 66 3.64 43.80 17.37
N CYS A 67 2.96 43.35 16.31
CA CYS A 67 1.68 43.95 15.91
C CYS A 67 0.60 43.41 16.87
N SER A 68 -0.06 44.28 17.63
CA SER A 68 -1.20 43.86 18.45
C SER A 68 -2.35 43.41 17.53
N GLN A 69 -3.20 42.48 18.00
CA GLN A 69 -4.34 41.99 17.22
C GLN A 69 -5.30 43.12 16.78
N GLU A 70 -5.30 44.24 17.51
CA GLU A 70 -6.11 45.44 17.23
C GLU A 70 -5.57 46.29 16.07
N GLU A 71 -4.30 46.13 15.66
CA GLU A 71 -3.69 46.91 14.57
C GLU A 71 -3.54 46.12 13.26
N LEU A 72 -3.93 44.83 13.26
CA LEU A 72 -3.62 43.88 12.18
C LEU A 72 -4.29 44.27 10.84
N PHE A 73 -5.54 44.73 10.87
CA PHE A 73 -6.23 45.16 9.66
C PHE A 73 -5.61 46.43 9.07
N SER A 74 -5.23 47.39 9.90
CA SER A 74 -4.56 48.63 9.48
C SER A 74 -3.20 48.33 8.83
N ALA A 75 -2.40 47.45 9.45
CA ALA A 75 -1.13 47.00 8.89
C ALA A 75 -1.31 46.29 7.53
N THR A 76 -2.27 45.35 7.44
CA THR A 76 -2.57 44.61 6.20
C THR A 76 -3.09 45.56 5.10
N SER A 77 -3.93 46.53 5.47
CA SER A 77 -4.45 47.56 4.57
C SER A 77 -3.33 48.43 3.97
N ARG A 78 -2.32 48.81 4.76
CA ARG A 78 -1.15 49.55 4.24
C ARG A 78 -0.36 48.73 3.23
N GLN A 79 -0.14 47.44 3.50
CA GLN A 79 0.54 46.53 2.57
C GLN A 79 -0.26 46.34 1.27
N ALA A 80 -1.59 46.17 1.38
CA ALA A 80 -2.50 46.07 0.24
C ALA A 80 -2.42 47.30 -0.68
N ARG A 81 -2.44 48.51 -0.10
CA ARG A 81 -2.28 49.78 -0.85
C ARG A 81 -0.95 49.81 -1.60
N GLN A 82 0.15 49.45 -0.93
CA GLN A 82 1.47 49.40 -1.54
C GLN A 82 1.49 48.40 -2.70
N PHE A 83 0.99 47.18 -2.50
CA PHE A 83 0.93 46.17 -3.56
C PHE A 83 0.11 46.63 -4.78
N PHE A 84 -1.12 47.13 -4.58
CA PHE A 84 -1.96 47.62 -5.67
C PHE A 84 -1.35 48.81 -6.42
N SER A 85 -0.65 49.70 -5.71
CA SER A 85 0.03 50.84 -6.32
C SER A 85 1.16 50.43 -7.26
N HIS A 86 1.70 49.21 -7.16
CA HIS A 86 2.74 48.70 -8.06
C HIS A 86 2.16 47.76 -9.14
N THR A 87 1.23 46.89 -8.77
CA THR A 87 0.80 45.76 -9.62
C THR A 87 -0.56 45.99 -10.31
N GLY A 88 -1.45 46.80 -9.73
CA GLY A 88 -2.86 46.92 -10.16
C GLY A 88 -3.23 48.15 -11.00
N ARG A 89 -2.28 49.03 -11.36
CA ARG A 89 -2.58 50.34 -12.01
C ARG A 89 -3.37 50.30 -13.33
N LYS A 90 -3.48 49.13 -13.99
CA LYS A 90 -4.10 48.99 -15.31
C LYS A 90 -5.34 48.10 -15.31
N THR A 91 -5.76 47.62 -14.14
CA THR A 91 -6.86 46.67 -13.99
C THR A 91 -7.80 47.19 -12.92
N ARG A 92 -9.10 47.23 -13.20
CA ARG A 92 -10.14 47.61 -12.24
C ARG A 92 -11.04 46.42 -11.93
N PHE A 93 -11.39 46.29 -10.65
CA PHE A 93 -12.23 45.24 -10.11
C PHE A 93 -13.47 45.83 -9.46
N THR A 94 -14.64 45.38 -9.89
CA THR A 94 -15.92 45.60 -9.20
C THR A 94 -16.31 44.34 -8.47
N PHE A 95 -16.87 44.45 -7.27
CA PHE A 95 -17.27 43.30 -6.46
C PHE A 95 -18.79 43.23 -6.35
N SER A 96 -19.34 42.03 -6.48
CA SER A 96 -20.76 41.76 -6.22
C SER A 96 -20.89 40.64 -5.18
N LEU A 97 -21.74 40.85 -4.17
CA LEU A 97 -21.97 39.91 -3.08
C LEU A 97 -23.41 39.39 -3.13
N ARG A 98 -23.58 38.07 -3.11
CA ARG A 98 -24.87 37.42 -2.88
C ARG A 98 -24.79 36.50 -1.67
N GLN A 99 -25.69 36.69 -0.72
CA GLN A 99 -25.78 35.91 0.50
C GLN A 99 -27.08 35.11 0.53
N TYR A 100 -26.98 33.88 0.98
CA TYR A 100 -28.06 32.91 1.14
C TYR A 100 -28.00 32.30 2.54
N THR A 101 -29.15 31.93 3.10
CA THR A 101 -29.23 31.40 4.47
C THR A 101 -29.05 29.88 4.53
N SER A 102 -29.20 29.19 3.41
CA SER A 102 -28.95 27.75 3.28
C SER A 102 -28.47 27.37 1.88
N LEU A 103 -27.95 26.14 1.74
CA LEU A 103 -27.54 25.61 0.44
C LEU A 103 -28.73 25.47 -0.53
N ASP A 104 -29.89 25.02 -0.04
CA ASP A 104 -31.10 24.86 -0.85
C ASP A 104 -31.64 26.20 -1.36
N ASP A 105 -31.61 27.24 -0.51
CA ASP A 105 -31.97 28.61 -0.90
C ASP A 105 -31.05 29.15 -1.99
N ALA A 106 -29.73 28.95 -1.83
CA ALA A 106 -28.75 29.33 -2.83
C ALA A 106 -29.00 28.62 -4.18
N VAL A 107 -29.22 27.30 -4.17
CA VAL A 107 -29.48 26.51 -5.38
C VAL A 107 -30.77 26.97 -6.05
N GLY A 108 -31.87 27.15 -5.29
CA GLY A 108 -33.15 27.60 -5.83
C GLY A 108 -33.06 28.98 -6.47
N ALA A 109 -32.42 29.93 -5.79
CA ALA A 109 -32.24 31.29 -6.29
C ALA A 109 -31.33 31.36 -7.52
N LEU A 110 -30.25 30.57 -7.55
CA LEU A 110 -29.31 30.53 -8.68
C LEU A 110 -29.88 29.81 -9.89
N ALA A 111 -30.73 28.81 -9.70
CA ALA A 111 -31.49 28.19 -10.78
C ALA A 111 -32.46 29.19 -11.44
N ALA A 112 -33.09 30.06 -10.66
CA ALA A 112 -34.00 31.09 -11.17
C ALA A 112 -33.26 32.28 -11.80
N ASN A 113 -32.12 32.70 -11.24
CA ASN A 113 -31.35 33.84 -11.69
C ASN A 113 -29.83 33.57 -11.64
N PRO A 114 -29.26 32.93 -12.68
CA PRO A 114 -27.86 32.56 -12.72
C PRO A 114 -26.93 33.76 -12.54
N ALA A 115 -25.98 33.64 -11.62
CA ALA A 115 -24.93 34.63 -11.37
C ALA A 115 -23.56 34.08 -11.75
N THR A 116 -22.58 34.97 -11.89
CA THR A 116 -21.18 34.59 -12.05
C THR A 116 -20.44 34.80 -10.74
N PHE A 117 -19.66 33.81 -10.30
CA PHE A 117 -18.86 33.90 -9.08
C PHE A 117 -17.40 33.48 -9.30
N ASP A 118 -16.55 34.00 -8.43
CA ASP A 118 -15.11 33.73 -8.35
C ASP A 118 -14.75 33.14 -6.99
N ILE A 119 -15.50 33.49 -5.94
CA ILE A 119 -15.21 33.15 -4.54
C ILE A 119 -16.49 32.71 -3.83
N PHE A 120 -16.37 31.68 -3.01
CA PHE A 120 -17.42 31.04 -2.25
C PHE A 120 -17.02 30.95 -0.78
N PHE A 121 -17.94 31.38 0.08
CA PHE A 121 -17.90 31.15 1.53
C PHE A 121 -19.09 30.29 1.91
N VAL A 122 -18.84 29.16 2.55
CA VAL A 122 -19.87 28.22 3.01
C VAL A 122 -19.68 27.99 4.50
N ASP A 123 -20.72 28.21 5.29
CA ASP A 123 -20.74 27.95 6.73
C ASP A 123 -21.30 26.56 7.01
N THR A 124 -20.59 25.73 7.78
CA THR A 124 -21.05 24.37 8.12
C THR A 124 -22.27 24.38 9.01
N GLU A 125 -22.55 25.47 9.71
CA GLU A 125 -23.79 25.60 10.48
C GLU A 125 -25.04 25.76 9.58
N CYS A 126 -24.86 26.10 8.29
CA CYS A 126 -25.94 26.33 7.33
C CYS A 126 -26.04 25.24 6.24
N VAL A 127 -25.16 24.24 6.28
CA VAL A 127 -25.03 23.19 5.25
C VAL A 127 -24.85 21.84 5.92
N PRO A 128 -25.47 20.75 5.43
CA PRO A 128 -25.19 19.41 5.93
C PRO A 128 -23.69 19.10 5.76
N PHE A 129 -22.95 19.06 6.87
CA PHE A 129 -21.52 18.77 6.88
C PHE A 129 -21.31 17.31 7.33
N PRO A 130 -20.74 16.43 6.49
CA PRO A 130 -20.51 15.04 6.89
C PRO A 130 -19.33 14.97 7.86
N HIS A 131 -19.59 14.44 9.07
CA HIS A 131 -18.58 14.21 10.10
C HIS A 131 -17.67 13.00 9.81
N THR A 132 -17.95 12.23 8.75
CA THR A 132 -17.39 10.89 8.58
C THR A 132 -16.67 10.68 7.26
N ASN A 133 -17.19 11.14 6.11
CA ASN A 133 -16.53 10.96 4.80
C ASN A 133 -16.90 12.04 3.78
N ARG A 134 -15.98 12.36 2.85
CA ARG A 134 -16.23 13.32 1.74
C ARG A 134 -17.27 12.81 0.73
N ASP A 135 -17.43 11.49 0.61
CA ASP A 135 -18.36 10.86 -0.33
C ASP A 135 -19.81 10.76 0.20
N ASP A 136 -20.03 10.97 1.51
CA ASP A 136 -21.35 10.79 2.15
C ASP A 136 -22.29 11.97 1.89
N ALA A 137 -21.77 13.14 1.52
CA ALA A 137 -22.55 14.30 1.13
C ALA A 137 -21.87 15.05 -0.02
N PRO A 138 -22.62 15.53 -1.03
CA PRO A 138 -22.03 16.24 -2.14
C PRO A 138 -21.33 17.51 -1.67
N ASP A 139 -20.08 17.72 -2.11
CA ASP A 139 -19.30 18.93 -1.84
C ASP A 139 -20.13 20.19 -2.13
N PRO A 140 -20.40 21.06 -1.13
CA PRO A 140 -21.27 22.21 -1.32
C PRO A 140 -20.72 23.17 -2.38
N PHE A 141 -19.40 23.26 -2.56
CA PHE A 141 -18.81 24.06 -3.63
C PHE A 141 -19.11 23.45 -5.00
N THR A 142 -19.10 22.12 -5.10
CA THR A 142 -19.47 21.41 -6.34
C THR A 142 -20.96 21.58 -6.64
N VAL A 143 -21.83 21.49 -5.63
CA VAL A 143 -23.27 21.76 -5.79
C VAL A 143 -23.50 23.18 -6.31
N LEU A 144 -22.93 24.19 -5.65
CA LEU A 144 -23.05 25.59 -6.07
C LEU A 144 -22.51 25.82 -7.49
N SER A 145 -21.36 25.23 -7.82
CA SER A 145 -20.72 25.36 -9.14
C SER A 145 -21.58 24.87 -10.31
N ARG A 146 -22.50 23.91 -10.06
CA ARG A 146 -23.42 23.40 -11.09
C ARG A 146 -24.56 24.37 -11.41
N HIS A 147 -24.87 25.29 -10.48
CA HIS A 147 -26.00 26.21 -10.59
C HIS A 147 -25.58 27.67 -10.85
N CYS A 148 -24.28 27.96 -10.90
CA CYS A 148 -23.76 29.29 -11.22
C CYS A 148 -22.76 29.23 -12.38
N ARG A 149 -22.46 30.41 -12.95
CA ARG A 149 -21.31 30.57 -13.84
C ARG A 149 -20.07 30.80 -12.99
N ILE A 150 -18.96 30.20 -13.37
CA ILE A 150 -17.67 30.43 -12.74
C ILE A 150 -16.83 31.31 -13.67
N SER A 151 -16.32 32.42 -13.15
CA SER A 151 -15.39 33.27 -13.89
C SER A 151 -13.97 32.71 -13.83
N ARG A 152 -13.31 32.82 -12.66
CA ARG A 152 -12.02 32.18 -12.38
C ARG A 152 -11.98 31.62 -10.97
N LEU A 153 -11.38 30.44 -10.82
CA LEU A 153 -11.08 29.86 -9.50
C LEU A 153 -9.58 29.93 -9.22
N SER A 154 -9.28 30.11 -7.94
CA SER A 154 -7.94 30.07 -7.36
C SER A 154 -7.93 29.13 -6.15
N PRO A 155 -6.76 28.81 -5.58
CA PRO A 155 -6.65 28.17 -4.26
C PRO A 155 -7.24 28.98 -3.10
N HIS A 156 -7.84 30.15 -3.36
CA HIS A 156 -8.42 31.06 -2.38
C HIS A 156 -9.93 31.24 -2.59
N SER A 157 -10.49 30.56 -3.59
CA SER A 157 -11.88 30.71 -3.99
C SER A 157 -12.85 29.90 -3.14
N LYS A 158 -12.47 28.76 -2.58
CA LYS A 158 -13.36 27.91 -1.78
C LYS A 158 -13.01 28.05 -0.30
N ASN A 159 -13.92 28.60 0.50
CA ASN A 159 -13.69 28.87 1.92
C ASN A 159 -14.81 28.25 2.75
N LEU A 160 -14.45 27.30 3.60
CA LEU A 160 -15.36 26.64 4.52
C LEU A 160 -15.18 27.23 5.92
N LEU A 161 -16.26 27.79 6.44
CA LEU A 161 -16.33 28.39 7.76
C LEU A 161 -16.88 27.35 8.73
N ILE A 162 -16.15 27.10 9.81
CA ILE A 162 -16.45 26.05 10.78
C ILE A 162 -16.39 26.57 12.22
N PRO A 163 -17.19 26.06 13.15
CA PRO A 163 -16.99 26.29 14.56
C PRO A 163 -15.78 25.48 15.06
N MET A 164 -15.10 25.94 16.12
CA MET A 164 -13.87 25.31 16.63
C MET A 164 -14.07 23.83 17.01
N ARG A 165 -15.28 23.47 17.47
CA ARG A 165 -15.66 22.10 17.84
C ARG A 165 -15.66 21.11 16.67
N GLU A 166 -15.73 21.59 15.43
CA GLU A 166 -15.77 20.77 14.20
C GLU A 166 -14.42 20.75 13.47
N LEU A 167 -13.36 21.33 14.03
CA LEU A 167 -12.06 21.46 13.36
C LEU A 167 -11.43 20.11 13.03
N ASP A 168 -11.44 19.16 13.96
CA ASP A 168 -10.81 17.85 13.77
C ASP A 168 -11.51 17.06 12.67
N ASP A 169 -12.84 17.05 12.65
CA ASP A 169 -13.65 16.42 11.59
C ASP A 169 -13.39 17.11 10.24
N ALA A 170 -13.33 18.45 10.23
CA ALA A 170 -13.13 19.22 9.01
C ALA A 170 -11.73 19.03 8.39
N LEU A 171 -10.70 18.77 9.21
CA LEU A 171 -9.37 18.41 8.72
C LEU A 171 -9.36 17.09 7.95
N GLY A 172 -10.27 16.16 8.27
CA GLY A 172 -10.48 14.92 7.52
C GLY A 172 -11.28 15.10 6.22
N TYR A 173 -12.03 16.20 6.09
CA TYR A 173 -12.88 16.48 4.93
C TYR A 173 -12.17 17.21 3.78
N VAL A 174 -11.20 18.08 4.11
CA VAL A 174 -10.57 18.96 3.10
C VAL A 174 -9.42 18.31 2.35
N ASP A 175 -9.33 18.60 1.05
CA ASP A 175 -8.27 18.11 0.14
C ASP A 175 -7.20 19.16 -0.16
N GLY A 176 -7.17 20.25 0.61
CA GLY A 176 -6.29 21.40 0.38
C GLY A 176 -6.77 22.37 -0.71
N SER A 177 -7.81 22.04 -1.49
CA SER A 177 -8.47 22.99 -2.41
C SER A 177 -9.50 23.88 -1.70
N ILE A 178 -9.96 23.46 -0.53
CA ILE A 178 -10.87 24.19 0.36
C ILE A 178 -10.08 24.75 1.54
N LYS A 179 -10.20 26.05 1.78
CA LYS A 179 -9.62 26.69 2.96
C LYS A 179 -10.56 26.60 4.15
N LEU A 180 -10.10 25.97 5.22
CA LEU A 180 -10.80 25.97 6.51
C LEU A 180 -10.58 27.30 7.24
N ARG A 181 -11.66 27.83 7.81
CA ARG A 181 -11.64 29.03 8.64
C ARG A 181 -12.51 28.82 9.87
N VAL A 182 -11.89 28.91 11.04
CA VAL A 182 -12.63 28.84 12.31
C VAL A 182 -13.25 30.20 12.64
N HIS A 183 -14.52 30.20 13.04
CA HIS A 183 -15.21 31.37 13.58
C HIS A 183 -14.52 31.86 14.86
N ARG A 184 -13.95 33.07 14.83
CA ARG A 184 -13.15 33.62 15.95
C ARG A 184 -13.75 34.86 16.62
N ASN A 185 -14.75 35.49 16.02
CA ASN A 185 -15.36 36.74 16.50
C ASN A 185 -14.30 37.80 16.84
N MET A 186 -13.28 37.95 15.99
CA MET A 186 -12.18 38.90 16.15
C MET A 186 -12.14 39.84 14.94
N PRO A 187 -12.93 40.92 14.92
CA PRO A 187 -13.23 41.70 13.71
C PRO A 187 -11.98 42.15 12.95
N GLU A 188 -10.97 42.70 13.63
CA GLU A 188 -9.74 43.17 12.98
C GLU A 188 -8.92 42.02 12.37
N THR A 189 -8.93 40.84 12.99
CA THR A 189 -8.24 39.65 12.46
C THR A 189 -9.03 39.01 11.31
N ASP A 190 -10.35 38.96 11.43
CA ASP A 190 -11.23 38.38 10.42
C ASP A 190 -11.19 39.23 9.14
N ARG A 191 -11.32 40.56 9.26
CA ARG A 191 -11.17 41.53 8.15
C ARG A 191 -9.79 41.48 7.51
N ALA A 192 -8.71 41.43 8.29
CA ALA A 192 -7.36 41.27 7.75
C ALA A 192 -7.21 39.98 6.94
N GLY A 193 -7.76 38.88 7.47
CA GLY A 193 -7.75 37.59 6.80
C GLY A 193 -8.63 37.52 5.55
N LEU A 194 -9.74 38.26 5.49
CA LEU A 194 -10.58 38.40 4.30
C LEU A 194 -9.91 39.27 3.24
N LEU A 195 -9.32 40.41 3.63
CA LEU A 195 -8.56 41.28 2.75
C LEU A 195 -7.41 40.54 2.08
N LYS A 196 -6.62 39.79 2.87
CA LYS A 196 -5.54 38.94 2.35
C LYS A 196 -6.08 37.94 1.33
N LEU A 197 -7.18 37.26 1.63
CA LEU A 197 -7.77 36.23 0.77
C LEU A 197 -8.23 36.80 -0.58
N LEU A 198 -8.97 37.91 -0.55
CA LEU A 198 -9.43 38.57 -1.78
C LEU A 198 -8.25 39.07 -2.61
N LEU A 199 -7.23 39.66 -1.97
CA LEU A 199 -6.00 40.07 -2.65
C LEU A 199 -5.24 38.92 -3.27
N ASP A 200 -5.05 37.82 -2.53
CA ASP A 200 -4.37 36.64 -3.04
C ASP A 200 -5.13 36.07 -4.25
N HIS A 201 -6.47 36.05 -4.23
CA HIS A 201 -7.28 35.64 -5.37
C HIS A 201 -7.04 36.56 -6.58
N LEU A 202 -7.09 37.88 -6.37
CA LEU A 202 -6.83 38.85 -7.43
C LEU A 202 -5.42 38.71 -8.01
N ASP A 203 -4.43 38.50 -7.16
CA ASP A 203 -3.06 38.29 -7.60
C ASP A 203 -2.94 37.02 -8.43
N PHE A 204 -3.44 35.90 -7.92
CA PHE A 204 -3.35 34.61 -8.58
C PHE A 204 -4.09 34.58 -9.92
N CYS A 205 -5.30 35.15 -9.97
CA CYS A 205 -6.16 35.07 -11.15
C CYS A 205 -5.92 36.19 -12.16
N TYR A 206 -5.54 37.41 -11.75
CA TYR A 206 -5.63 38.60 -12.60
C TYR A 206 -4.35 39.44 -12.64
N LEU A 207 -3.69 39.67 -11.52
CA LEU A 207 -2.55 40.62 -11.45
C LEU A 207 -1.22 39.94 -11.79
N ASN A 208 -0.99 38.72 -11.32
CA ASN A 208 0.21 37.94 -11.64
C ASN A 208 0.02 37.17 -12.95
N LYS A 209 0.58 37.72 -14.03
CA LYS A 209 0.46 37.13 -15.38
C LYS A 209 1.03 35.72 -15.51
N ILE A 210 1.98 35.33 -14.67
CA ILE A 210 2.56 33.98 -14.71
C ILE A 210 1.54 32.99 -14.15
N LEU A 211 0.99 33.28 -12.96
CA LEU A 211 -0.03 32.45 -12.31
C LEU A 211 -1.32 32.38 -13.13
N ALA A 212 -1.77 33.53 -13.66
CA ALA A 212 -2.98 33.60 -14.49
C ALA A 212 -2.85 32.80 -15.82
N ARG A 213 -1.63 32.62 -16.35
CA ARG A 213 -1.37 31.76 -17.51
C ARG A 213 -1.36 30.29 -17.13
N ALA A 214 -0.83 29.93 -15.96
CA ALA A 214 -0.85 28.55 -15.47
C ALA A 214 -2.27 28.01 -15.29
N LEU A 215 -3.24 28.86 -14.91
CA LEU A 215 -4.67 28.53 -14.83
C LEU A 215 -5.32 28.20 -16.19
N LYS A 216 -4.72 28.62 -17.31
CA LYS A 216 -5.24 28.38 -18.67
C LYS A 216 -4.62 27.15 -19.36
N ALA A 217 -3.74 26.41 -18.68
CA ALA A 217 -3.07 25.27 -19.27
C ALA A 217 -4.09 24.19 -19.69
N ALA A 218 -3.86 23.59 -20.86
CA ALA A 218 -4.75 22.57 -21.43
C ALA A 218 -4.91 21.37 -20.49
N ASP A 219 -6.13 20.84 -20.48
CA ASP A 219 -6.60 19.77 -19.60
C ASP A 219 -6.26 18.37 -20.14
N ASP A 220 -5.67 18.28 -21.33
CA ASP A 220 -5.34 17.01 -21.98
C ASP A 220 -4.33 16.18 -21.16
N PRO A 221 -4.48 14.83 -21.13
CA PRO A 221 -3.52 13.94 -20.50
C PRO A 221 -2.11 14.11 -21.05
N VAL A 222 -1.10 14.01 -20.17
CA VAL A 222 0.30 14.05 -20.60
C VAL A 222 0.67 12.80 -21.41
N ALA A 223 1.57 12.95 -22.38
CA ALA A 223 1.90 11.93 -23.38
C ALA A 223 2.40 10.62 -22.75
N LEU A 224 3.25 10.73 -21.72
CA LEU A 224 3.77 9.57 -21.00
C LEU A 224 2.65 8.77 -20.32
N ALA A 225 1.68 9.45 -19.69
CA ALA A 225 0.56 8.81 -19.01
C ALA A 225 -0.37 8.10 -20.02
N ALA A 226 -0.74 8.77 -21.11
CA ALA A 226 -1.56 8.19 -22.16
C ALA A 226 -0.91 6.96 -22.79
N GLY A 227 0.40 7.02 -23.08
CA GLY A 227 1.15 5.91 -23.64
C GLY A 227 1.24 4.70 -22.71
N ILE A 228 1.54 4.92 -21.43
CA ILE A 228 1.59 3.86 -20.42
C ILE A 228 0.20 3.25 -20.22
N TYR A 229 -0.82 4.08 -20.01
CA TYR A 229 -2.19 3.63 -19.77
C TYR A 229 -2.68 2.73 -20.91
N GLY A 230 -2.55 3.19 -22.17
CA GLY A 230 -2.96 2.42 -23.33
C GLY A 230 -2.22 1.08 -23.45
N PHE A 231 -0.92 1.05 -23.16
CA PHE A 231 -0.16 -0.20 -23.17
C PHE A 231 -0.59 -1.16 -22.06
N MET A 232 -0.76 -0.67 -20.83
CA MET A 232 -1.17 -1.50 -19.69
C MET A 232 -2.57 -2.06 -19.90
N GLN A 233 -3.51 -1.25 -20.39
CA GLN A 233 -4.87 -1.70 -20.70
C GLN A 233 -4.90 -2.78 -21.79
N ASN A 234 -4.04 -2.69 -22.80
CA ASN A 234 -3.95 -3.69 -23.86
C ASN A 234 -3.31 -5.01 -23.42
N ASN A 235 -2.33 -4.99 -22.51
CA ASN A 235 -1.57 -6.20 -22.12
C ASN A 235 -2.07 -6.85 -20.82
N TRP A 236 -2.70 -6.08 -19.92
CA TRP A 236 -3.27 -6.55 -18.65
C TRP A 236 -4.68 -6.00 -18.43
N PRO A 237 -5.64 -6.17 -19.36
CA PRO A 237 -6.98 -5.58 -19.23
C PRO A 237 -7.63 -5.97 -17.90
N ALA A 238 -8.11 -4.98 -17.15
CA ALA A 238 -8.67 -5.14 -15.80
C ALA A 238 -7.76 -5.81 -14.75
N HIS A 239 -6.49 -6.09 -15.06
CA HIS A 239 -5.53 -6.84 -14.24
C HIS A 239 -4.27 -6.03 -13.95
N TRP A 240 -4.40 -4.71 -13.80
CA TRP A 240 -3.34 -3.83 -13.35
C TRP A 240 -3.84 -2.70 -12.47
N ASP A 241 -2.96 -2.16 -11.64
CA ASP A 241 -3.28 -1.06 -10.74
C ASP A 241 -2.30 0.11 -10.90
N PHE A 242 -2.80 1.31 -10.66
CA PHE A 242 -1.98 2.52 -10.61
C PHE A 242 -1.75 2.91 -9.14
N HIS A 243 -0.48 2.97 -8.74
CA HIS A 243 -0.03 3.29 -7.40
C HIS A 243 0.71 4.63 -7.42
N TYR A 244 0.46 5.52 -6.47
CA TYR A 244 1.16 6.81 -6.44
C TYR A 244 1.44 7.32 -5.03
N TYR A 245 2.56 8.02 -4.89
CA TYR A 245 2.85 8.93 -3.79
C TYR A 245 3.18 10.29 -4.39
N THR A 246 2.49 11.33 -3.91
CA THR A 246 2.45 12.61 -4.62
C THR A 246 3.73 13.42 -4.44
N GLY A 247 4.02 14.28 -5.40
CA GLY A 247 5.06 15.28 -5.36
C GLY A 247 4.89 16.25 -6.54
N SER A 248 5.52 17.42 -6.45
CA SER A 248 5.30 18.51 -7.41
C SER A 248 5.57 18.10 -8.85
N MET A 249 6.65 17.35 -9.10
CA MET A 249 7.07 16.95 -10.45
C MET A 249 6.17 15.90 -11.11
N VAL A 250 5.48 15.07 -10.32
CA VAL A 250 4.63 13.98 -10.83
C VAL A 250 3.13 14.32 -10.80
N ALA A 251 2.74 15.45 -10.22
CA ALA A 251 1.34 15.80 -10.00
C ALA A 251 0.50 15.78 -11.30
N ASN A 252 1.03 16.34 -12.40
CA ASN A 252 0.33 16.35 -13.68
C ASN A 252 0.22 14.96 -14.31
N PHE A 253 1.22 14.09 -14.12
CA PHE A 253 1.17 12.69 -14.56
C PHE A 253 0.09 11.93 -13.78
N ILE A 254 0.08 12.05 -12.45
CA ILE A 254 -0.93 11.42 -11.58
C ILE A 254 -2.34 11.89 -11.96
N ARG A 255 -2.54 13.19 -12.15
CA ARG A 255 -3.83 13.75 -12.62
C ARG A 255 -4.26 13.17 -13.97
N SER A 256 -3.31 12.99 -14.89
CA SER A 256 -3.58 12.40 -16.20
C SER A 256 -3.99 10.94 -16.09
N MET A 257 -3.35 10.15 -15.22
CA MET A 257 -3.71 8.75 -14.97
C MET A 257 -5.10 8.62 -14.34
N HIS A 258 -5.45 9.48 -13.37
CA HIS A 258 -6.80 9.54 -12.79
C HIS A 258 -7.85 9.84 -13.86
N ARG A 259 -7.63 10.90 -14.65
CA ARG A 259 -8.55 11.27 -15.73
C ARG A 259 -8.77 10.14 -16.74
N LEU A 260 -7.69 9.52 -17.20
CA LEU A 260 -7.78 8.39 -18.13
C LEU A 260 -8.55 7.21 -17.52
N SER A 261 -8.47 7.03 -16.20
CA SER A 261 -9.22 5.99 -15.49
C SER A 261 -10.70 6.34 -15.31
N GLU A 262 -11.04 7.62 -15.15
CA GLU A 262 -12.42 8.12 -15.05
C GLU A 262 -13.14 8.12 -16.41
N ASP A 263 -12.42 8.51 -17.47
CA ASP A 263 -12.94 8.55 -18.85
C ASP A 263 -13.18 7.13 -19.42
N ASP A 264 -12.57 6.08 -18.85
CA ASP A 264 -12.82 4.69 -19.21
C ASP A 264 -14.14 4.19 -18.58
N ALA A 265 -15.24 4.40 -19.30
CA ALA A 265 -16.60 4.03 -18.88
C ALA A 265 -16.84 2.51 -18.73
N VAL A 266 -15.82 1.67 -18.92
CA VAL A 266 -15.91 0.21 -18.82
C VAL A 266 -15.48 -0.24 -17.42
N ALA A 267 -16.09 -1.33 -16.91
CA ALA A 267 -15.74 -1.98 -15.63
C ALA A 267 -14.29 -2.55 -15.53
N GLN A 268 -13.37 -2.07 -16.38
CA GLN A 268 -12.00 -2.54 -16.55
C GLN A 268 -10.94 -1.45 -16.25
N ALA A 269 -11.35 -0.27 -15.76
CA ALA A 269 -10.43 0.78 -15.34
C ALA A 269 -9.48 0.28 -14.21
N PRO A 270 -8.21 0.71 -14.20
CA PRO A 270 -7.28 0.38 -13.12
C PRO A 270 -7.73 1.01 -11.81
N ARG A 271 -7.36 0.38 -10.70
CA ARG A 271 -7.55 1.01 -9.38
C ARG A 271 -6.43 2.02 -9.17
N CYS A 272 -6.79 3.24 -8.82
CA CYS A 272 -5.84 4.29 -8.44
C CYS A 272 -5.67 4.27 -6.91
N LEU A 273 -4.49 3.89 -6.45
CA LEU A 273 -4.19 3.59 -5.06
C LEU A 273 -3.04 4.47 -4.55
N THR A 274 -3.22 5.05 -3.38
CA THR A 274 -2.16 5.79 -2.67
C THR A 274 -1.65 4.98 -1.49
N GLY A 275 -0.50 5.39 -0.95
CA GLY A 275 0.17 4.76 0.19
C GLY A 275 0.62 5.78 1.22
N ASN A 276 1.15 5.30 2.34
CA ASN A 276 1.76 6.16 3.36
C ASN A 276 3.20 6.55 3.04
N ASN A 277 3.86 5.76 2.20
CA ASN A 277 5.21 5.95 1.67
C ASN A 277 5.44 5.04 0.46
N GLU A 278 6.58 5.17 -0.21
CA GLU A 278 7.00 4.40 -1.38
C GLU A 278 7.14 2.91 -1.07
N HIS A 279 7.61 2.55 0.13
CA HIS A 279 7.64 1.18 0.63
C HIS A 279 6.26 0.52 0.54
N SER A 280 5.20 1.20 0.99
CA SER A 280 3.82 0.68 0.92
C SER A 280 3.31 0.50 -0.51
N LEU A 281 3.75 1.33 -1.46
CA LEU A 281 3.40 1.14 -2.87
C LEU A 281 4.03 -0.12 -3.44
N ALA A 282 5.33 -0.34 -3.18
CA ALA A 282 6.04 -1.53 -3.63
C ALA A 282 5.52 -2.81 -2.93
N ALA A 283 5.23 -2.73 -1.63
CA ALA A 283 4.66 -3.84 -0.87
C ALA A 283 3.25 -4.19 -1.38
N GLY A 284 2.41 -3.18 -1.63
CA GLY A 284 1.09 -3.35 -2.24
C GLY A 284 1.16 -3.96 -3.64
N ALA A 285 2.06 -3.48 -4.51
CA ALA A 285 2.29 -4.06 -5.83
C ALA A 285 2.76 -5.52 -5.77
N LEU A 286 3.65 -5.85 -4.82
CA LEU A 286 4.12 -7.21 -4.60
C LEU A 286 2.97 -8.13 -4.16
N ALA A 287 2.13 -7.69 -3.22
CA ALA A 287 0.92 -8.43 -2.83
C ALA A 287 -0.08 -8.55 -4.00
N GLY A 288 -0.23 -7.48 -4.79
CA GLY A 288 -1.01 -7.45 -6.01
C GLY A 288 -0.65 -8.54 -6.99
N TRP A 289 0.64 -8.69 -7.24
CA TRP A 289 1.14 -9.75 -8.09
C TRP A 289 0.98 -11.13 -7.46
N GLN A 290 1.44 -11.32 -6.22
CA GLN A 290 1.50 -12.65 -5.61
C GLN A 290 0.12 -13.26 -5.33
N LEU A 291 -0.85 -12.44 -4.88
CA LEU A 291 -2.18 -12.93 -4.50
C LEU A 291 -3.19 -12.83 -5.64
N TYR A 292 -3.12 -11.78 -6.45
CA TYR A 292 -4.19 -11.44 -7.40
C TYR A 292 -3.72 -11.39 -8.86
N GLN A 293 -2.43 -11.68 -9.12
CA GLN A 293 -1.81 -11.67 -10.46
C GLN A 293 -2.03 -10.34 -11.19
N ARG A 294 -1.91 -9.22 -10.46
CA ARG A 294 -2.08 -7.89 -11.02
C ARG A 294 -0.74 -7.23 -11.30
N ALA A 295 -0.60 -6.69 -12.51
CA ALA A 295 0.52 -5.82 -12.88
C ALA A 295 0.34 -4.43 -12.23
N TYR A 296 1.34 -3.56 -12.35
CA TYR A 296 1.27 -2.25 -11.71
C TYR A 296 1.98 -1.14 -12.50
N VAL A 297 1.57 0.09 -12.22
CA VAL A 297 2.34 1.30 -12.49
C VAL A 297 2.49 2.01 -11.15
N ILE A 298 3.72 2.24 -10.69
CA ILE A 298 4.01 3.07 -9.52
C ILE A 298 4.52 4.43 -10.00
N THR A 299 4.10 5.52 -9.37
CA THR A 299 4.66 6.86 -9.63
C THR A 299 5.04 7.58 -8.35
N VAL A 300 6.26 8.09 -8.31
CA VAL A 300 6.86 8.77 -7.14
C VAL A 300 7.71 9.96 -7.58
N THR A 301 7.89 10.92 -6.67
CA THR A 301 8.76 12.09 -6.92
C THR A 301 10.25 11.73 -6.86
N SER A 302 11.11 12.70 -7.19
CA SER A 302 12.56 12.54 -7.18
C SER A 302 13.11 12.35 -5.77
N GLY A 303 14.23 11.64 -5.67
CA GLY A 303 14.94 11.38 -4.41
C GLY A 303 14.36 10.23 -3.60
N MET A 304 13.15 9.77 -3.91
CA MET A 304 12.44 8.75 -3.12
C MET A 304 12.81 7.30 -3.49
N ILE A 305 13.82 7.11 -4.34
CA ILE A 305 14.22 5.78 -4.82
C ILE A 305 14.64 4.83 -3.69
N ASP A 306 15.17 5.36 -2.58
CA ASP A 306 15.61 4.58 -1.43
C ASP A 306 14.47 4.28 -0.44
N GLU A 307 13.37 5.05 -0.49
CA GLU A 307 12.19 4.84 0.35
C GLU A 307 11.40 3.59 -0.04
N PHE A 308 11.64 3.03 -1.23
CA PHE A 308 11.14 1.69 -1.56
C PHE A 308 11.85 0.55 -0.80
N ARG A 309 12.94 0.86 -0.09
CA ARG A 309 13.73 -0.07 0.73
C ARG A 309 14.17 -1.31 -0.07
N GLY A 310 14.21 -2.47 0.58
CA GLY A 310 14.55 -3.74 -0.05
C GLY A 310 13.43 -4.31 -0.94
N THR A 311 12.22 -3.77 -0.88
CA THR A 311 11.02 -4.33 -1.51
C THR A 311 11.11 -4.29 -3.04
N LEU A 312 11.85 -3.34 -3.63
CA LEU A 312 12.20 -3.37 -5.07
C LEU A 312 12.89 -4.68 -5.48
N SER A 313 13.80 -5.18 -4.65
CA SER A 313 14.47 -6.45 -4.94
C SER A 313 13.52 -7.64 -4.78
N ASN A 314 12.50 -7.54 -3.93
CA ASN A 314 11.43 -8.53 -3.84
C ASN A 314 10.55 -8.51 -5.11
N LEU A 315 10.19 -7.34 -5.64
CA LEU A 315 9.49 -7.20 -6.93
C LEU A 315 10.29 -7.83 -8.08
N GLN A 316 11.60 -7.55 -8.13
CA GLN A 316 12.50 -8.16 -9.13
C GLN A 316 12.59 -9.67 -8.98
N ARG A 317 12.73 -10.18 -7.74
CA ARG A 317 12.78 -11.63 -7.46
C ARG A 317 11.47 -12.32 -7.85
N ALA A 318 10.34 -11.65 -7.63
CA ALA A 318 9.01 -12.15 -7.99
C ALA A 318 8.71 -12.04 -9.49
N ARG A 319 9.55 -11.31 -10.24
CA ARG A 319 9.28 -10.90 -11.63
C ARG A 319 7.90 -10.27 -11.74
N ALA A 320 7.55 -9.41 -10.78
CA ALA A 320 6.27 -8.73 -10.75
C ALA A 320 6.23 -7.69 -11.89
N PRO A 321 5.37 -7.87 -12.90
CA PRO A 321 5.32 -7.00 -14.07
C PRO A 321 4.80 -5.63 -13.70
N GLY A 322 5.58 -4.60 -14.00
CA GLY A 322 5.12 -3.24 -13.82
C GLY A 322 6.16 -2.18 -14.16
N LEU A 323 5.69 -0.94 -14.21
CA LEU A 323 6.52 0.24 -14.42
C LEU A 323 6.64 1.01 -13.10
N ILE A 324 7.83 1.54 -12.82
CA ILE A 324 8.05 2.48 -11.72
C ILE A 324 8.55 3.78 -12.33
N ILE A 325 7.71 4.82 -12.29
CA ILE A 325 8.00 6.14 -12.81
C ILE A 325 8.51 7.00 -11.65
N CYS A 326 9.75 7.42 -11.73
CA CYS A 326 10.36 8.34 -10.76
C CYS A 326 10.71 9.63 -11.50
N ALA A 327 10.22 10.76 -10.98
CA ALA A 327 10.73 12.05 -11.44
C ALA A 327 12.22 12.18 -11.11
N ASP A 328 12.99 12.83 -11.97
CA ASP A 328 14.37 13.23 -11.65
C ASP A 328 14.76 14.49 -12.43
N SER A 329 15.92 15.07 -12.13
CA SER A 329 16.43 16.25 -12.81
C SER A 329 17.18 15.89 -14.09
N PRO A 330 17.33 16.86 -15.03
CA PRO A 330 18.25 16.77 -16.15
C PRO A 330 19.68 16.40 -15.69
N GLU A 331 20.38 15.48 -16.39
CA GLU A 331 21.76 15.04 -16.03
C GLU A 331 22.77 16.18 -15.84
N HIS A 332 22.58 17.29 -16.54
CA HIS A 332 23.47 18.46 -16.49
C HIS A 332 23.10 19.46 -15.39
N SER A 333 22.16 19.12 -14.51
CA SER A 333 21.77 19.99 -13.40
C SER A 333 22.82 19.94 -12.30
N TRP A 334 23.30 21.10 -11.85
CA TRP A 334 24.29 21.18 -10.79
C TRP A 334 23.61 21.01 -9.42
N TYR A 335 23.78 19.84 -8.78
CA TYR A 335 23.23 19.50 -7.46
C TYR A 335 21.76 19.93 -7.28
N ALA A 336 20.89 19.47 -8.18
CA ALA A 336 19.48 19.82 -8.14
C ALA A 336 18.78 19.28 -6.88
N PHE A 337 17.81 20.05 -6.36
CA PHE A 337 17.05 19.69 -5.17
C PHE A 337 16.36 18.33 -5.36
N GLN A 338 16.65 17.39 -4.44
CA GLN A 338 16.15 16.00 -4.46
C GLN A 338 16.49 15.20 -5.73
N SER A 339 17.39 15.66 -6.60
CA SER A 339 17.84 14.84 -7.73
C SER A 339 18.60 13.62 -7.25
N THR A 340 18.52 12.52 -8.00
CA THR A 340 19.37 11.35 -7.78
C THR A 340 20.56 11.31 -8.73
N LEU A 341 20.82 12.39 -9.47
CA LEU A 341 21.87 12.53 -10.46
C LEU A 341 22.68 13.80 -10.20
N ASP A 342 23.91 13.63 -9.72
CA ASP A 342 24.90 14.69 -9.56
C ASP A 342 26.32 14.09 -9.67
N PRO A 343 27.42 14.88 -9.60
CA PRO A 343 28.77 14.33 -9.71
C PRO A 343 29.15 13.30 -8.63
N GLU A 344 28.45 13.25 -7.50
CA GLU A 344 28.69 12.35 -6.37
C GLU A 344 27.70 11.18 -6.32
N THR A 345 26.52 11.31 -6.94
CA THR A 345 25.45 10.32 -6.86
C THR A 345 24.81 10.00 -8.21
N ASP A 346 24.58 8.71 -8.46
CA ASP A 346 23.85 8.22 -9.64
C ASP A 346 22.82 7.15 -9.24
N GLY A 347 21.57 7.57 -9.09
CA GLY A 347 20.44 6.73 -8.72
C GLY A 347 20.17 5.60 -9.72
N ARG A 348 20.63 5.73 -10.97
CA ARG A 348 20.50 4.65 -11.96
C ARG A 348 21.36 3.45 -11.58
N GLN A 349 22.54 3.69 -11.02
CA GLN A 349 23.42 2.61 -10.54
C GLN A 349 22.81 1.88 -9.34
N VAL A 350 22.10 2.61 -8.48
CA VAL A 350 21.34 2.08 -7.35
C VAL A 350 20.22 1.13 -7.83
N ILE A 351 19.52 1.47 -8.91
CA ILE A 351 18.52 0.59 -9.55
C ILE A 351 19.19 -0.59 -10.27
N ALA A 352 20.28 -0.35 -11.01
CA ALA A 352 21.02 -1.38 -11.72
C ALA A 352 21.57 -2.46 -10.77
N ALA A 353 22.06 -2.07 -9.59
CA ALA A 353 22.56 -2.99 -8.55
C ALA A 353 21.47 -3.95 -8.03
N ARG A 354 20.18 -3.58 -8.14
CA ARG A 354 19.05 -4.45 -7.82
C ARG A 354 18.66 -5.40 -8.96
N GLY A 355 19.36 -5.32 -10.10
CA GLY A 355 19.08 -6.09 -11.32
C GLY A 355 17.82 -5.64 -12.06
N ILE A 356 17.35 -4.42 -11.81
CA ILE A 356 16.15 -3.85 -12.42
C ILE A 356 16.56 -3.06 -13.67
N PRO A 357 15.99 -3.37 -14.86
CA PRO A 357 16.22 -2.57 -16.05
C PRO A 357 15.66 -1.16 -15.83
N HIS A 358 16.44 -0.14 -16.23
CA HIS A 358 16.05 1.25 -16.10
C HIS A 358 16.22 2.00 -17.41
N PHE A 359 15.39 3.02 -17.61
CA PHE A 359 15.41 3.93 -18.75
C PHE A 359 15.35 5.36 -18.23
N TYR A 360 16.10 6.26 -18.86
CA TYR A 360 16.11 7.68 -18.53
C TYR A 360 15.53 8.45 -19.73
N ILE A 361 14.44 9.16 -19.52
CA ILE A 361 13.77 9.99 -20.54
C ILE A 361 14.07 11.45 -20.19
N HIS A 362 15.02 12.02 -20.91
CA HIS A 362 15.56 13.34 -20.64
C HIS A 362 14.75 14.46 -21.27
N GLU A 363 14.44 14.32 -22.56
CA GLU A 363 13.71 15.31 -23.34
C GLU A 363 12.41 14.75 -23.89
N ARG A 364 11.49 15.66 -24.22
CA ARG A 364 10.20 15.32 -24.84
C ARG A 364 10.34 14.53 -26.15
N GLN A 365 11.44 14.74 -26.89
CA GLN A 365 11.70 14.12 -28.18
C GLN A 365 11.99 12.61 -28.02
N ASP A 366 12.52 12.22 -26.86
CA ASP A 366 12.91 10.84 -26.58
C ASP A 366 11.76 9.96 -26.08
N ILE A 367 10.58 10.57 -25.81
CA ILE A 367 9.43 9.86 -25.24
C ILE A 367 9.06 8.66 -26.12
N ALA A 368 8.93 8.83 -27.44
CA ALA A 368 8.51 7.77 -28.36
C ALA A 368 9.40 6.52 -28.24
N THR A 369 10.71 6.74 -28.36
CA THR A 369 11.71 5.68 -28.46
C THR A 369 12.03 5.08 -27.10
N GLN A 370 12.28 5.88 -26.05
CA GLN A 370 12.66 5.36 -24.74
C GLN A 370 11.48 4.68 -24.03
N LEU A 371 10.28 5.28 -24.07
CA LEU A 371 9.10 4.61 -23.54
C LEU A 371 8.82 3.33 -24.33
N GLY A 372 8.90 3.38 -25.67
CA GLY A 372 8.72 2.21 -26.53
C GLY A 372 9.64 1.04 -26.16
N ARG A 373 10.92 1.32 -25.85
CA ARG A 373 11.88 0.32 -25.36
C ARG A 373 11.54 -0.21 -23.98
N ALA A 374 11.11 0.65 -23.05
CA ALA A 374 10.70 0.25 -21.71
C ALA A 374 9.46 -0.68 -21.74
N LEU A 375 8.48 -0.35 -22.58
CA LEU A 375 7.28 -1.16 -22.78
C LEU A 375 7.58 -2.50 -23.46
N ALA A 376 8.44 -2.52 -24.49
CA ALA A 376 8.88 -3.78 -25.11
C ALA A 376 9.67 -4.65 -24.12
N ARG A 377 10.51 -4.04 -23.26
CA ARG A 377 11.20 -4.75 -22.18
C ARG A 377 10.21 -5.45 -21.25
N LEU A 378 9.18 -4.72 -20.81
CA LEU A 378 8.14 -5.25 -19.92
C LEU A 378 7.32 -6.38 -20.57
N ARG A 379 7.01 -6.26 -21.86
CA ARG A 379 6.31 -7.31 -22.64
C ARG A 379 7.14 -8.59 -22.77
N ASP A 380 8.39 -8.44 -23.20
CA ASP A 380 9.23 -9.56 -23.62
C ASP A 380 9.82 -10.33 -22.42
N GLU A 381 10.15 -9.62 -21.34
CA GLU A 381 10.63 -10.21 -20.09
C GLU A 381 9.92 -9.58 -18.88
N PRO A 382 8.70 -10.06 -18.54
CA PRO A 382 7.89 -9.50 -17.46
C PRO A 382 8.63 -9.44 -16.12
N GLY A 383 8.65 -8.24 -15.53
CA GLY A 383 9.31 -7.86 -14.28
C GLY A 383 9.23 -6.35 -14.07
N PRO A 384 9.76 -5.80 -12.96
CA PRO A 384 9.81 -4.35 -12.77
C PRO A 384 10.70 -3.69 -13.84
N VAL A 385 10.24 -2.57 -14.38
CA VAL A 385 11.03 -1.66 -15.22
C VAL A 385 10.98 -0.27 -14.61
N PHE A 386 12.14 0.34 -14.39
CA PHE A 386 12.26 1.65 -13.79
C PHE A 386 12.40 2.73 -14.88
N ILE A 387 11.68 3.83 -14.77
CA ILE A 387 11.77 4.96 -15.69
C ILE A 387 12.04 6.21 -14.86
N PHE A 388 13.19 6.83 -15.12
CA PHE A 388 13.51 8.16 -14.65
C PHE A 388 13.03 9.16 -15.71
N ALA A 389 12.25 10.16 -15.32
CA ALA A 389 11.69 11.14 -16.25
C ALA A 389 11.87 12.57 -15.73
N THR A 390 12.32 13.48 -16.60
CA THR A 390 12.46 14.89 -16.25
C THR A 390 11.10 15.60 -16.17
N PRO A 391 11.01 16.76 -15.48
CA PRO A 391 9.76 17.54 -15.44
C PRO A 391 9.23 17.89 -16.82
N GLY A 392 10.12 18.25 -17.77
CA GLY A 392 9.73 18.56 -19.15
C GLY A 392 9.08 17.37 -19.88
N VAL A 393 9.43 16.14 -19.51
CA VAL A 393 8.81 14.92 -20.02
C VAL A 393 7.47 14.64 -19.34
N LEU A 394 7.44 14.75 -18.01
CA LEU A 394 6.24 14.50 -17.19
C LEU A 394 5.11 15.53 -17.44
N GLU A 395 5.45 16.71 -17.94
CA GLU A 395 4.51 17.79 -18.28
C GLU A 395 4.18 17.87 -19.78
N SER A 396 4.85 17.06 -20.62
CA SER A 396 4.66 17.08 -22.07
C SER A 396 3.26 16.60 -22.47
N ARG A 397 2.56 17.40 -23.26
CA ARG A 397 1.23 17.10 -23.82
C ARG A 397 1.22 16.86 -25.33
N GLU A 398 2.40 16.89 -25.95
CA GLU A 398 2.52 16.61 -27.38
C GLU A 398 2.19 15.13 -27.62
N GLN A 399 1.21 14.84 -28.47
CA GLN A 399 0.85 13.46 -28.80
C GLN A 399 1.97 12.84 -29.63
N VAL A 400 2.56 11.76 -29.11
CA VAL A 400 3.66 11.06 -29.77
C VAL A 400 3.25 9.62 -30.05
N ALA A 401 3.39 9.20 -31.31
CA ALA A 401 3.18 7.80 -31.68
C ALA A 401 4.33 6.94 -31.12
N LEU A 402 4.01 6.00 -30.22
CA LEU A 402 5.03 5.18 -29.57
C LEU A 402 5.70 4.20 -30.54
N GLU A 403 7.03 4.16 -30.50
CA GLU A 403 7.83 3.21 -31.27
C GLU A 403 8.10 1.96 -30.44
N ILE A 404 7.10 1.07 -30.31
CA ILE A 404 7.29 -0.18 -29.56
C ILE A 404 7.92 -1.23 -30.49
N PRO A 405 9.15 -1.72 -30.21
CA PRO A 405 9.76 -2.79 -30.99
C PRO A 405 8.86 -4.03 -31.10
N ALA A 406 8.95 -4.74 -32.23
CA ALA A 406 8.25 -6.01 -32.43
C ALA A 406 8.64 -7.04 -31.34
N PRO A 407 7.72 -7.93 -30.94
CA PRO A 407 8.00 -8.97 -29.95
C PRO A 407 9.19 -9.83 -30.36
N ARG A 408 10.07 -10.15 -29.39
CA ARG A 408 11.12 -11.15 -29.62
C ARG A 408 10.49 -12.54 -29.75
N ILE A 409 10.69 -13.18 -30.90
CA ILE A 409 10.30 -14.58 -31.10
C ILE A 409 11.28 -15.46 -30.34
N ALA A 410 10.80 -16.22 -29.35
CA ALA A 410 11.62 -17.19 -28.64
C ALA A 410 12.11 -18.27 -29.62
N ALA A 411 13.39 -18.64 -29.55
CA ALA A 411 13.94 -19.71 -30.36
C ALA A 411 13.20 -21.03 -30.08
N ILE A 412 12.84 -21.76 -31.15
CA ILE A 412 12.20 -23.08 -31.06
C ILE A 412 13.18 -24.04 -30.38
N ALA A 413 12.71 -24.77 -29.36
CA ALA A 413 13.53 -25.72 -28.60
C ALA A 413 14.03 -26.87 -29.50
N ASP A 414 15.25 -27.33 -29.23
CA ASP A 414 15.92 -28.43 -29.94
C ASP A 414 15.22 -29.77 -29.67
N ALA A 415 14.99 -30.59 -30.71
CA ALA A 415 14.34 -31.90 -30.61
C ALA A 415 15.09 -32.87 -29.67
N ASN A 416 16.42 -32.72 -29.52
CA ASN A 416 17.21 -33.47 -28.54
C ASN A 416 16.89 -33.11 -27.08
N SER A 417 16.28 -31.94 -26.84
CA SER A 417 15.80 -31.55 -25.51
C SER A 417 14.57 -32.34 -25.07
N ASP A 418 13.73 -32.78 -26.00
CA ASP A 418 12.43 -33.40 -25.66
C ASP A 418 12.62 -34.87 -25.22
N SER A 419 13.53 -35.61 -25.84
CA SER A 419 13.84 -37.00 -25.44
C SER A 419 14.43 -37.07 -24.02
N ARG A 420 15.39 -36.18 -23.70
CA ARG A 420 15.96 -36.05 -22.35
C ARG A 420 14.91 -35.62 -21.33
N ARG A 421 14.01 -34.71 -21.71
CA ARG A 421 12.90 -34.25 -20.84
C ARG A 421 11.97 -35.41 -20.50
N ASN A 422 11.57 -36.21 -21.49
CA ASN A 422 10.72 -37.38 -21.28
C ASN A 422 11.38 -38.41 -20.36
N ALA A 423 12.67 -38.71 -20.55
CA ALA A 423 13.40 -39.62 -19.68
C ALA A 423 13.45 -39.16 -18.20
N LEU A 424 13.56 -37.85 -17.96
CA LEU A 424 13.51 -37.28 -16.60
C LEU A 424 12.10 -37.37 -15.99
N ILE A 425 11.05 -37.16 -16.80
CA ILE A 425 9.67 -37.37 -16.37
C ILE A 425 9.44 -38.84 -16.03
N ASP A 426 9.92 -39.77 -16.85
CA ASP A 426 9.79 -41.22 -16.60
C ASP A 426 10.50 -41.61 -15.29
N ALA A 427 11.68 -41.07 -15.02
CA ALA A 427 12.39 -41.27 -13.76
C ALA A 427 11.60 -40.74 -12.54
N ALA A 428 10.94 -39.58 -12.67
CA ALA A 428 10.07 -39.05 -11.62
C ALA A 428 8.81 -39.91 -11.44
N MET A 429 8.23 -40.42 -12.55
CA MET A 429 7.06 -41.31 -12.51
C MET A 429 7.38 -42.66 -11.88
N GLU A 430 8.59 -43.20 -12.08
CA GLU A 430 9.02 -44.43 -11.42
C GLU A 430 9.04 -44.25 -9.89
N ILE A 431 9.51 -43.10 -9.40
CA ILE A 431 9.44 -42.76 -7.98
C ILE A 431 7.98 -42.68 -7.53
N ILE A 432 7.13 -41.97 -8.26
CA ILE A 432 5.72 -41.77 -7.89
C ILE A 432 4.96 -43.11 -7.89
N ASN A 433 5.12 -43.95 -8.90
CA ASN A 433 4.31 -45.15 -9.09
C ASN A 433 4.83 -46.37 -8.32
N ARG A 434 6.15 -46.54 -8.17
CA ARG A 434 6.76 -47.80 -7.72
C ARG A 434 7.62 -47.70 -6.46
N SER A 435 8.19 -46.54 -6.13
CA SER A 435 9.04 -46.40 -4.94
C SER A 435 8.27 -46.56 -3.63
N ARG A 436 8.79 -47.33 -2.67
CA ARG A 436 8.22 -47.44 -1.32
C ARG A 436 8.50 -46.22 -0.42
N ALA A 437 9.26 -45.24 -0.92
CA ALA A 437 9.60 -44.03 -0.18
C ALA A 437 8.37 -43.21 0.22
N ARG A 438 8.49 -42.53 1.37
CA ARG A 438 7.61 -41.43 1.76
C ARG A 438 7.82 -40.27 0.77
N LEU A 439 6.75 -39.81 0.14
CA LEU A 439 6.81 -38.68 -0.77
C LEU A 439 6.30 -37.43 -0.09
N LEU A 440 7.09 -36.36 -0.13
CA LEU A 440 6.70 -35.04 0.33
C LEU A 440 6.77 -34.04 -0.83
N TRP A 441 5.69 -33.33 -1.10
CA TRP A 441 5.65 -32.23 -2.08
C TRP A 441 5.65 -30.89 -1.35
N TYR A 442 6.77 -30.19 -1.43
CA TYR A 442 6.87 -28.78 -1.09
C TYR A 442 6.33 -27.95 -2.24
N CYS A 443 5.25 -27.22 -2.00
CA CYS A 443 4.57 -26.46 -3.03
C CYS A 443 4.90 -24.97 -2.90
N GLY A 444 5.62 -24.43 -3.90
CA GLY A 444 5.71 -22.99 -4.12
C GLY A 444 4.37 -22.41 -4.63
N PRO A 445 4.34 -21.20 -5.20
CA PRO A 445 3.10 -20.49 -5.50
C PRO A 445 2.26 -21.23 -6.55
N LEU A 446 1.09 -21.76 -6.18
CA LEU A 446 0.18 -22.48 -7.07
C LEU A 446 -1.00 -21.60 -7.50
N SER A 447 -1.41 -21.70 -8.77
CA SER A 447 -2.75 -21.25 -9.18
C SER A 447 -3.82 -22.20 -8.64
N ALA A 448 -5.08 -21.76 -8.58
CA ALA A 448 -6.20 -22.60 -8.13
C ALA A 448 -6.27 -23.94 -8.91
N ALA A 449 -6.16 -23.89 -10.24
CA ALA A 449 -6.17 -25.09 -11.09
C ALA A 449 -4.94 -26.00 -10.90
N GLN A 450 -3.78 -25.45 -10.53
CA GLN A 450 -2.61 -26.24 -10.17
C GLN A 450 -2.79 -26.90 -8.80
N ARG A 451 -3.32 -26.16 -7.83
CA ARG A 451 -3.60 -26.65 -6.48
C ARG A 451 -4.59 -27.81 -6.48
N THR A 452 -5.70 -27.71 -7.21
CA THR A 452 -6.67 -28.81 -7.35
C THR A 452 -6.02 -30.07 -7.94
N ARG A 453 -5.21 -29.94 -9.00
CA ARG A 453 -4.46 -31.08 -9.56
C ARG A 453 -3.45 -31.66 -8.59
N VAL A 454 -2.74 -30.82 -7.83
CA VAL A 454 -1.81 -31.25 -6.77
C VAL A 454 -2.53 -32.07 -5.71
N TYR A 455 -3.71 -31.64 -5.24
CA TYR A 455 -4.50 -32.38 -4.27
C TYR A 455 -5.01 -33.72 -4.82
N GLN A 456 -5.55 -33.73 -6.04
CA GLN A 456 -5.99 -34.96 -6.71
C GLN A 456 -4.86 -35.99 -6.84
N ILE A 457 -3.66 -35.55 -7.26
CA ILE A 457 -2.50 -36.44 -7.36
C ILE A 457 -2.08 -36.92 -5.97
N ALA A 458 -2.01 -36.02 -4.99
CA ALA A 458 -1.56 -36.36 -3.65
C ALA A 458 -2.45 -37.41 -2.98
N GLU A 459 -3.76 -37.29 -3.15
CA GLU A 459 -4.73 -38.27 -2.65
C GLU A 459 -4.58 -39.64 -3.34
N ARG A 460 -4.47 -39.65 -4.68
CA ARG A 460 -4.34 -40.86 -5.50
C ARG A 460 -3.01 -41.58 -5.30
N ALA A 461 -1.94 -40.85 -4.96
CA ALA A 461 -0.59 -41.39 -4.85
C ALA A 461 -0.04 -41.51 -3.41
N GLY A 462 -0.79 -41.02 -2.42
CA GLY A 462 -0.37 -41.04 -1.02
C GLY A 462 0.80 -40.10 -0.74
N ILE A 463 0.74 -38.86 -1.22
CA ILE A 463 1.85 -37.89 -1.11
C ILE A 463 1.54 -36.89 0.01
N GLY A 464 2.50 -36.65 0.90
CA GLY A 464 2.39 -35.59 1.91
C GLY A 464 2.60 -34.22 1.27
N LEU A 465 1.88 -33.21 1.74
CA LEU A 465 1.93 -31.84 1.23
C LEU A 465 2.48 -30.90 2.29
N ALA A 466 3.50 -30.13 1.91
CA ALA A 466 4.08 -29.08 2.73
C ALA A 466 3.80 -27.70 2.11
N ASP A 467 3.32 -26.79 2.96
CA ASP A 467 3.08 -25.39 2.60
C ASP A 467 4.34 -24.54 2.73
N ALA A 468 4.43 -23.49 1.91
CA ALA A 468 5.60 -22.64 1.83
C ALA A 468 5.53 -21.48 2.82
N LEU A 469 6.60 -21.26 3.58
CA LEU A 469 6.77 -20.05 4.42
C LEU A 469 6.65 -18.74 3.60
N THR A 470 7.20 -18.73 2.39
CA THR A 470 7.28 -17.54 1.53
C THR A 470 6.05 -17.34 0.65
N HIS A 471 5.18 -18.35 0.54
CA HIS A 471 3.92 -18.33 -0.20
C HIS A 471 2.87 -19.17 0.55
N PRO A 472 2.45 -18.72 1.74
CA PRO A 472 1.54 -19.51 2.58
C PRO A 472 0.21 -19.73 1.88
N GLY A 473 -0.45 -20.86 2.15
CA GLY A 473 -1.70 -21.25 1.50
C GLY A 473 -1.54 -21.68 0.04
N SER A 474 -0.32 -21.99 -0.40
CA SER A 474 -0.09 -22.67 -1.69
C SER A 474 -0.72 -24.06 -1.66
N VAL A 475 -0.62 -24.71 -0.50
CA VAL A 475 -1.45 -25.85 -0.09
C VAL A 475 -1.97 -25.58 1.33
N SER A 476 -3.12 -26.13 1.67
CA SER A 476 -3.89 -25.79 2.87
C SER A 476 -4.46 -27.03 3.54
N ALA A 477 -4.71 -26.90 4.85
CA ALA A 477 -5.40 -27.92 5.65
C ALA A 477 -6.86 -28.12 5.21
N TYR A 478 -7.43 -27.14 4.50
CA TYR A 478 -8.80 -27.18 3.99
C TYR A 478 -8.85 -26.79 2.52
N GLU A 479 -9.60 -27.55 1.72
CA GLU A 479 -10.05 -27.16 0.38
C GLU A 479 -11.56 -26.96 0.41
N ASP A 480 -12.02 -25.72 0.21
CA ASP A 480 -13.44 -25.35 0.23
C ASP A 480 -14.21 -25.94 1.43
N GLY A 481 -13.63 -25.82 2.62
CA GLY A 481 -14.20 -26.30 3.89
C GLY A 481 -13.92 -27.78 4.20
N THR A 482 -13.41 -28.56 3.24
CA THR A 482 -13.12 -29.99 3.42
C THR A 482 -11.69 -30.21 3.91
N PRO A 483 -11.46 -30.99 4.99
CA PRO A 483 -10.11 -31.31 5.45
C PRO A 483 -9.28 -32.03 4.38
N ASN A 484 -8.03 -31.60 4.20
CA ASN A 484 -7.07 -32.25 3.31
C ASN A 484 -6.19 -33.23 4.12
N PRO A 485 -6.38 -34.56 4.01
CA PRO A 485 -5.63 -35.54 4.79
C PRO A 485 -4.16 -35.66 4.37
N ASN A 486 -3.79 -35.10 3.21
CA ASN A 486 -2.41 -35.10 2.72
C ASN A 486 -1.61 -33.90 3.25
N TYR A 487 -2.26 -32.89 3.83
CA TYR A 487 -1.60 -31.68 4.31
C TYR A 487 -0.88 -31.91 5.66
N LEU A 488 0.43 -31.64 5.71
CA LEU A 488 1.28 -31.91 6.87
C LEU A 488 1.76 -30.65 7.62
N GLY A 489 1.45 -29.45 7.14
CA GLY A 489 1.88 -28.21 7.79
C GLY A 489 2.80 -27.34 6.94
N ALA A 490 3.41 -26.35 7.58
CA ALA A 490 4.35 -25.42 6.95
C ALA A 490 5.79 -25.96 6.99
N CYS A 491 6.53 -25.74 5.90
CA CYS A 491 7.94 -26.08 5.79
C CYS A 491 8.78 -24.83 5.51
N GLY A 492 9.82 -24.66 6.30
CA GLY A 492 10.82 -23.59 6.18
C GLY A 492 11.90 -23.76 7.23
N VAL A 493 12.93 -22.90 7.20
CA VAL A 493 13.92 -22.84 8.30
C VAL A 493 13.28 -22.46 9.63
N TYR A 494 12.21 -21.66 9.55
CA TYR A 494 11.32 -21.34 10.65
C TYR A 494 9.88 -21.74 10.30
N ALA A 495 9.02 -21.81 11.31
CA ALA A 495 7.65 -22.32 11.22
C ALA A 495 7.57 -23.77 10.71
N PHE A 496 8.57 -24.60 11.05
CA PHE A 496 8.59 -26.00 10.66
C PHE A 496 7.58 -26.79 11.49
N SER A 497 6.61 -27.42 10.82
CA SER A 497 5.52 -28.12 11.50
C SER A 497 5.95 -29.44 12.14
N ARG A 498 5.32 -29.77 13.26
CA ARG A 498 5.58 -31.00 14.03
C ARG A 498 5.26 -32.25 13.22
N ARG A 499 4.13 -32.28 12.52
CA ARG A 499 3.77 -33.43 11.65
C ARG A 499 4.79 -33.66 10.55
N LEU A 500 5.35 -32.60 9.97
CA LEU A 500 6.45 -32.71 8.99
C LEU A 500 7.74 -33.26 9.60
N TYR A 501 8.06 -32.86 10.84
CA TYR A 501 9.19 -33.43 11.57
C TYR A 501 9.06 -34.94 11.69
N HIS A 502 7.94 -35.45 12.24
CA HIS A 502 7.71 -36.88 12.42
C HIS A 502 7.50 -37.64 11.10
N PHE A 503 7.10 -36.97 10.02
CA PHE A 503 7.02 -37.60 8.70
C PHE A 503 8.41 -37.84 8.06
N LEU A 504 9.37 -36.97 8.35
CA LEU A 504 10.73 -37.02 7.78
C LEU A 504 11.76 -37.64 8.71
N HIS A 505 11.48 -37.70 10.02
CA HIS A 505 12.41 -38.18 11.04
C HIS A 505 11.86 -39.37 11.82
N GLN A 506 12.78 -40.26 12.20
CA GLN A 506 12.56 -41.33 13.14
C GLN A 506 13.67 -41.31 14.20
N ASN A 507 13.31 -41.36 15.48
CA ASN A 507 14.26 -41.31 16.60
C ASN A 507 15.24 -40.11 16.50
N GLY A 508 14.73 -38.94 16.10
CA GLY A 508 15.52 -37.70 15.98
C GLY A 508 16.47 -37.65 14.78
N LYS A 509 16.44 -38.63 13.88
CA LYS A 509 17.26 -38.67 12.66
C LYS A 509 16.38 -38.69 11.42
N LEU A 510 16.84 -38.07 10.35
CA LEU A 510 16.18 -38.21 9.04
C LEU A 510 16.10 -39.68 8.66
N HIS A 511 14.99 -40.05 8.03
CA HIS A 511 14.87 -41.32 7.33
C HIS A 511 16.00 -41.49 6.30
N ASP A 512 16.36 -42.75 6.02
CA ASP A 512 17.38 -43.08 5.01
C ASP A 512 17.00 -42.53 3.64
N VAL A 513 18.00 -42.16 2.83
CA VAL A 513 17.84 -41.50 1.52
C VAL A 513 16.84 -42.24 0.61
N GLU A 514 16.84 -43.58 0.62
CA GLU A 514 15.95 -44.39 -0.22
C GLU A 514 14.52 -44.52 0.33
N SER A 515 14.30 -44.14 1.59
CA SER A 515 13.01 -44.25 2.28
C SER A 515 12.19 -42.96 2.27
N GLN A 516 12.74 -41.87 1.72
CA GLN A 516 12.03 -40.60 1.54
C GLN A 516 12.47 -39.87 0.27
N CYS A 517 11.54 -39.14 -0.34
CA CYS A 517 11.85 -38.29 -1.49
C CYS A 517 11.04 -36.99 -1.43
N LEU A 518 11.74 -35.86 -1.60
CA LEU A 518 11.17 -34.52 -1.53
C LEU A 518 11.06 -33.94 -2.95
N PHE A 519 9.87 -33.51 -3.31
CA PHE A 519 9.61 -32.77 -4.54
C PHE A 519 9.45 -31.29 -4.22
N PHE A 520 10.21 -30.44 -4.88
CA PHE A 520 10.04 -28.99 -4.84
C PHE A 520 9.35 -28.52 -6.11
N LEU A 521 8.06 -28.16 -5.99
CA LEU A 521 7.21 -27.76 -7.10
C LEU A 521 7.16 -26.24 -7.21
N LYS A 522 7.63 -25.68 -8.33
CA LYS A 522 7.67 -24.23 -8.60
C LYS A 522 8.36 -23.42 -7.48
N SER A 523 9.25 -24.08 -6.73
CA SER A 523 9.99 -23.46 -5.63
C SER A 523 11.50 -23.45 -5.90
N LYS A 524 12.20 -22.56 -5.20
CA LYS A 524 13.65 -22.64 -4.98
C LYS A 524 13.91 -23.55 -3.79
N ILE A 525 15.11 -24.10 -3.71
CA ILE A 525 15.61 -24.75 -2.49
C ILE A 525 16.56 -23.76 -1.83
N ASP A 526 16.00 -22.72 -1.22
CA ASP A 526 16.75 -21.72 -0.45
C ASP A 526 16.51 -21.88 1.05
N GLN A 527 17.26 -21.15 1.87
CA GLN A 527 17.18 -21.26 3.33
C GLN A 527 15.78 -20.94 3.87
N ALA A 528 14.97 -20.13 3.18
CA ALA A 528 13.59 -19.90 3.63
C ALA A 528 12.69 -21.12 3.40
N ALA A 529 12.96 -21.91 2.35
CA ALA A 529 12.15 -23.05 1.94
C ALA A 529 12.41 -24.34 2.72
N THR A 530 13.56 -24.48 3.39
CA THR A 530 13.92 -25.73 4.08
C THR A 530 14.79 -25.49 5.31
N PRO A 531 14.62 -26.26 6.40
CA PRO A 531 15.50 -26.19 7.56
C PRO A 531 16.83 -26.95 7.38
N PHE A 532 17.01 -27.65 6.25
CA PHE A 532 18.19 -28.48 6.03
C PHE A 532 19.34 -27.66 5.44
N SER A 533 20.55 -27.88 5.95
CA SER A 533 21.76 -27.31 5.36
C SER A 533 22.10 -27.97 4.02
N ASP A 534 22.87 -27.26 3.19
CA ASP A 534 23.37 -27.74 1.90
C ASP A 534 23.98 -29.15 1.98
N SER A 535 24.79 -29.41 3.00
CA SER A 535 25.38 -30.73 3.24
C SER A 535 24.35 -31.83 3.51
N LYS A 536 23.26 -31.51 4.23
CA LYS A 536 22.16 -32.46 4.48
C LYS A 536 21.33 -32.69 3.22
N LEU A 537 21.04 -31.63 2.47
CA LEU A 537 20.34 -31.71 1.18
C LEU A 537 21.09 -32.64 0.21
N ALA A 538 22.42 -32.50 0.12
CA ALA A 538 23.24 -33.28 -0.80
C ALA A 538 23.49 -34.74 -0.38
N ARG A 539 23.40 -35.09 0.91
CA ARG A 539 23.84 -36.40 1.43
C ARG A 539 22.72 -37.26 2.01
N ASN A 540 21.63 -36.65 2.46
CA ASN A 540 20.62 -37.32 3.28
C ASN A 540 19.21 -37.30 2.67
N LEU A 541 19.00 -36.62 1.54
CA LEU A 541 17.69 -36.46 0.93
C LEU A 541 17.76 -36.77 -0.56
N ARG A 542 16.75 -37.49 -1.05
CA ARG A 542 16.50 -37.64 -2.49
C ARG A 542 15.56 -36.53 -2.95
N ILE A 543 15.99 -35.71 -3.90
CA ILE A 543 15.33 -34.46 -4.28
C ILE A 543 14.96 -34.46 -5.76
N VAL A 544 13.67 -34.19 -6.02
CA VAL A 544 13.14 -33.86 -7.35
C VAL A 544 12.75 -32.39 -7.35
N GLN A 545 13.13 -31.62 -8.38
CA GLN A 545 12.74 -30.22 -8.47
C GLN A 545 12.13 -29.91 -9.83
N VAL A 546 10.93 -29.33 -9.81
CA VAL A 546 10.18 -28.92 -11.00
C VAL A 546 10.14 -27.41 -11.06
N ASN A 547 10.88 -26.80 -11.98
CA ASN A 547 10.91 -25.36 -12.14
C ASN A 547 11.26 -24.95 -13.57
N LYS A 548 10.39 -24.15 -14.22
CA LYS A 548 10.66 -23.62 -15.57
C LYS A 548 11.89 -22.71 -15.63
N ASN A 549 12.27 -22.08 -14.51
CA ASN A 549 13.45 -21.23 -14.47
C ASN A 549 14.67 -22.07 -14.08
N THR A 550 15.55 -22.32 -15.04
CA THR A 550 16.77 -23.12 -14.85
C THR A 550 17.70 -22.53 -13.79
N ALA A 551 17.75 -21.20 -13.65
CA ALA A 551 18.52 -20.52 -12.61
C ALA A 551 17.98 -20.75 -11.18
N HIS A 552 16.80 -21.38 -11.03
CA HIS A 552 16.24 -21.74 -9.72
C HIS A 552 16.46 -23.21 -9.38
N LEU A 553 17.05 -24.01 -10.28
CA LEU A 553 17.36 -25.41 -10.04
C LEU A 553 18.57 -25.52 -9.12
N SER A 554 18.40 -26.21 -7.99
CA SER A 554 19.42 -26.38 -6.97
C SER A 554 20.48 -27.39 -7.43
N PRO A 555 21.77 -27.15 -7.13
CA PRO A 555 22.83 -28.13 -7.39
C PRO A 555 22.69 -29.42 -6.58
N PHE A 556 21.82 -29.43 -5.56
CA PHE A 556 21.55 -30.60 -4.71
C PHE A 556 20.38 -31.47 -5.22
N THR A 557 19.87 -31.19 -6.43
CA THR A 557 18.72 -31.91 -7.01
C THR A 557 19.18 -33.16 -7.75
N ASP A 558 18.60 -34.32 -7.45
CA ASP A 558 18.87 -35.56 -8.18
C ASP A 558 18.15 -35.60 -9.54
N ILE A 559 16.88 -35.17 -9.57
CA ILE A 559 16.08 -35.07 -10.80
C ILE A 559 15.61 -33.63 -10.98
N ALA A 560 16.31 -32.89 -11.85
CA ALA A 560 15.96 -31.53 -12.22
C ALA A 560 15.07 -31.51 -13.47
N LEU A 561 13.85 -30.98 -13.33
CA LEU A 561 12.82 -30.88 -14.37
C LEU A 561 12.64 -29.41 -14.78
N PRO A 562 13.37 -28.91 -15.80
CA PRO A 562 13.33 -27.51 -16.26
C PRO A 562 12.09 -27.22 -17.13
N LEU A 563 10.88 -27.50 -16.63
CA LEU A 563 9.64 -27.34 -17.38
C LEU A 563 8.52 -26.62 -16.59
N PRO A 564 7.51 -26.06 -17.27
CA PRO A 564 6.32 -25.51 -16.62
C PRO A 564 5.60 -26.56 -15.76
N LEU A 565 5.15 -26.16 -14.57
CA LEU A 565 4.49 -27.09 -13.63
C LEU A 565 3.25 -27.77 -14.25
N ASN A 566 2.50 -27.10 -15.13
CA ASN A 566 1.34 -27.69 -15.79
C ASN A 566 1.72 -28.93 -16.59
N GLU A 567 2.76 -28.86 -17.42
CA GLU A 567 3.24 -29.98 -18.22
C GLU A 567 3.63 -31.19 -17.35
N PHE A 568 4.27 -30.94 -16.20
CA PHE A 568 4.60 -31.98 -15.24
C PHE A 568 3.33 -32.61 -14.63
N LEU A 569 2.40 -31.79 -14.13
CA LEU A 569 1.18 -32.28 -13.50
C LEU A 569 0.29 -33.05 -14.49
N ASP A 570 0.22 -32.60 -15.74
CA ASP A 570 -0.54 -33.27 -16.80
C ASP A 570 0.08 -34.65 -17.10
N ALA A 571 1.40 -34.72 -17.27
CA ALA A 571 2.11 -35.99 -17.46
C ALA A 571 1.93 -36.94 -16.27
N VAL A 572 1.94 -36.42 -15.03
CA VAL A 572 1.71 -37.23 -13.82
C VAL A 572 0.29 -37.79 -13.82
N LEU A 573 -0.73 -36.96 -14.09
CA LEU A 573 -2.13 -37.39 -14.09
C LEU A 573 -2.42 -38.45 -15.15
N GLU A 574 -1.85 -38.31 -16.34
CA GLU A 574 -2.02 -39.26 -17.45
C GLU A 574 -1.39 -40.62 -17.16
N ARG A 575 -0.26 -40.65 -16.43
CA ARG A 575 0.56 -41.85 -16.21
C ARG A 575 0.47 -42.41 -14.79
N LEU A 576 -0.45 -41.90 -13.97
CA LEU A 576 -0.54 -42.27 -12.56
C LEU A 576 -1.10 -43.69 -12.41
N ASP A 577 -0.21 -44.62 -12.06
CA ASP A 577 -0.49 -46.05 -11.84
C ASP A 577 0.32 -46.53 -10.63
N VAL A 578 -0.07 -46.05 -9.44
CA VAL A 578 0.66 -46.34 -8.21
C VAL A 578 0.38 -47.78 -7.77
N ASP A 579 1.45 -48.53 -7.52
CA ASP A 579 1.35 -49.89 -6.97
C ASP A 579 0.48 -49.90 -5.70
N PRO A 580 -0.59 -50.73 -5.62
CA PRO A 580 -1.48 -50.77 -4.47
C PRO A 580 -0.78 -51.00 -3.12
N GLN A 581 0.32 -51.75 -3.10
CA GLN A 581 1.11 -51.97 -1.87
C GLN A 581 1.84 -50.70 -1.46
N VAL A 582 2.44 -49.99 -2.43
CA VAL A 582 3.11 -48.70 -2.21
C VAL A 582 2.12 -47.66 -1.70
N LEU A 583 0.96 -47.56 -2.34
CA LEU A 583 -0.09 -46.63 -1.93
C LEU A 583 -0.56 -46.90 -0.48
N THR A 584 -0.74 -48.17 -0.13
CA THR A 584 -1.14 -48.57 1.22
C THR A 584 -0.09 -48.15 2.27
N LEU A 585 1.20 -48.39 2.00
CA LEU A 585 2.30 -48.00 2.88
C LEU A 585 2.35 -46.49 3.09
N ARG A 586 2.27 -45.72 2.00
CA ARG A 586 2.30 -44.26 2.08
C ARG A 586 1.10 -43.68 2.81
N ARG A 587 -0.10 -44.22 2.57
CA ARG A 587 -1.31 -43.84 3.30
C ARG A 587 -1.25 -44.20 4.79
N ALA A 588 -0.55 -45.27 5.15
CA ALA A 588 -0.32 -45.61 6.56
C ALA A 588 0.61 -44.58 7.22
N ALA A 589 1.72 -44.22 6.58
CA ALA A 589 2.64 -43.19 7.07
C ALA A 589 1.96 -41.81 7.22
N LEU A 590 1.09 -41.43 6.28
CA LEU A 590 0.30 -40.20 6.40
C LEU A 590 -0.69 -40.27 7.58
N ARG A 591 -1.40 -41.40 7.74
CA ARG A 591 -2.36 -41.56 8.85
C ARG A 591 -1.69 -41.49 10.22
N GLU A 592 -0.49 -42.05 10.35
CA GLU A 592 0.31 -41.99 11.58
C GLU A 592 0.55 -40.55 12.03
N VAL A 593 1.06 -39.69 11.13
CA VAL A 593 1.35 -38.29 11.47
C VAL A 593 0.10 -37.42 11.57
N GLN A 594 -0.99 -37.76 10.85
CA GLN A 594 -2.26 -37.01 10.96
C GLN A 594 -2.95 -37.17 12.31
N GLN A 595 -2.71 -38.29 13.01
CA GLN A 595 -3.22 -38.52 14.36
C GLN A 595 -2.48 -37.69 15.42
N MET A 596 -1.35 -37.08 15.07
CA MET A 596 -0.59 -36.22 15.98
C MET A 596 -1.21 -34.83 16.07
N GLU A 597 -1.34 -34.32 17.30
CA GLU A 597 -1.59 -32.90 17.52
C GLU A 597 -0.34 -32.07 17.17
N GLU A 598 -0.55 -30.89 16.60
CA GLU A 598 0.54 -29.95 16.30
C GLU A 598 1.14 -29.35 17.58
N GLY A 599 0.30 -29.14 18.60
CA GLY A 599 0.72 -28.61 19.90
C GLY A 599 1.10 -29.71 20.89
N VAL A 600 2.01 -29.37 21.80
CA VAL A 600 2.38 -30.22 22.95
C VAL A 600 1.88 -29.58 24.27
N PRO A 601 1.88 -30.29 25.42
CA PRO A 601 1.34 -29.74 26.66
C PRO A 601 1.88 -28.36 27.06
N VAL A 602 3.16 -28.07 26.80
CA VAL A 602 3.75 -26.75 27.10
C VAL A 602 3.16 -25.61 26.24
N ASP A 603 2.64 -25.92 25.05
CA ASP A 603 1.99 -24.93 24.17
C ASP A 603 0.64 -24.45 24.73
N TYR A 604 0.07 -25.18 25.70
CA TYR A 604 -1.22 -24.89 26.30
C TYR A 604 -1.11 -24.33 27.73
N LEU A 605 0.09 -23.95 28.17
CA LEU A 605 0.28 -23.30 29.46
C LEU A 605 -0.27 -21.87 29.43
N ASP A 606 -1.24 -21.61 30.30
CA ASP A 606 -1.85 -20.30 30.49
C ASP A 606 -0.93 -19.41 31.37
N THR A 607 -0.23 -18.48 30.74
CA THR A 607 0.67 -17.53 31.40
C THR A 607 0.21 -16.09 31.16
N LEU A 608 0.62 -15.15 32.02
CA LEU A 608 0.42 -13.73 31.80
C LEU A 608 1.77 -12.99 31.90
N PRO A 609 2.29 -12.39 30.81
CA PRO A 609 1.80 -12.43 29.41
C PRO A 609 1.63 -13.85 28.83
N MET A 610 0.74 -14.02 27.85
CA MET A 610 0.53 -15.31 27.16
C MET A 610 1.76 -15.73 26.36
N SER A 611 2.02 -17.02 26.18
CA SER A 611 2.99 -17.44 25.16
C SER A 611 2.41 -17.26 23.75
N ALA A 612 3.27 -17.07 22.74
CA ALA A 612 2.84 -17.02 21.34
C ALA A 612 2.18 -18.34 20.90
N SER A 613 2.70 -19.49 21.37
CA SER A 613 2.09 -20.80 21.16
C SER A 613 0.68 -20.88 21.75
N TYR A 614 0.49 -20.48 23.00
CA TYR A 614 -0.82 -20.51 23.66
C TYR A 614 -1.86 -19.75 22.85
N PHE A 615 -1.57 -18.49 22.51
CA PHE A 615 -2.48 -17.68 21.71
C PHE A 615 -2.77 -18.31 20.34
N THR A 616 -1.73 -18.71 19.59
CA THR A 616 -1.91 -19.19 18.21
C THR A 616 -2.54 -20.58 18.13
N MET A 617 -2.31 -21.46 19.11
CA MET A 617 -2.99 -22.77 19.19
C MET A 617 -4.48 -22.62 19.49
N HIS A 618 -4.83 -21.78 20.47
CA HIS A 618 -6.24 -21.52 20.78
C HIS A 618 -6.94 -20.79 19.63
N MET A 619 -6.28 -19.81 19.01
CA MET A 619 -6.78 -19.14 17.79
C MET A 619 -6.94 -20.13 16.63
N GLY A 620 -6.00 -21.05 16.45
CA GLY A 620 -6.07 -22.11 15.44
C GLY A 620 -7.30 -23.00 15.63
N LYS A 621 -7.61 -23.40 16.89
CA LYS A 621 -8.84 -24.14 17.24
C LYS A 621 -10.11 -23.34 16.94
N LEU A 622 -10.11 -22.03 17.19
CA LEU A 622 -11.24 -21.17 16.84
C LEU A 622 -11.44 -21.08 15.32
N VAL A 623 -10.38 -20.80 14.57
CA VAL A 623 -10.44 -20.68 13.10
C VAL A 623 -10.83 -22.01 12.47
N HIS A 624 -10.35 -23.14 12.99
CA HIS A 624 -10.78 -24.48 12.58
C HIS A 624 -12.30 -24.67 12.66
N ARG A 625 -12.91 -24.32 13.80
CA ARG A 625 -14.37 -24.38 13.97
C ARG A 625 -15.09 -23.44 13.02
N LEU A 626 -14.61 -22.21 12.88
CA LEU A 626 -15.18 -21.23 11.93
C LEU A 626 -15.18 -21.78 10.48
N ILE A 627 -14.10 -22.45 10.05
CA ILE A 627 -14.03 -23.04 8.71
C ILE A 627 -15.06 -24.15 8.53
N GLN A 628 -15.14 -25.08 9.50
CA GLN A 628 -16.00 -26.27 9.39
C GLN A 628 -17.48 -25.98 9.64
N GLU A 629 -17.80 -25.11 10.59
CA GLU A 629 -19.15 -24.86 11.09
C GLU A 629 -19.79 -23.62 10.44
N GLU A 630 -18.98 -22.64 10.02
CA GLU A 630 -19.46 -21.32 9.56
C GLU A 630 -18.98 -20.95 8.14
N ASN A 631 -18.36 -21.90 7.41
CA ASN A 631 -17.81 -21.69 6.05
C ASN A 631 -16.86 -20.47 5.98
N TYR A 632 -16.08 -20.28 7.04
CA TYR A 632 -15.18 -19.14 7.14
C TYR A 632 -14.00 -19.28 6.19
N ARG A 633 -13.70 -18.22 5.42
CA ARG A 633 -12.55 -18.12 4.51
C ARG A 633 -11.80 -16.83 4.76
N TYR A 634 -10.48 -16.88 4.65
CA TYR A 634 -9.65 -15.71 4.87
C TYR A 634 -8.33 -15.75 4.11
N THR A 635 -7.86 -14.55 3.73
CA THR A 635 -6.49 -14.28 3.28
C THR A 635 -5.62 -13.98 4.49
N GLY A 636 -4.59 -14.81 4.71
CA GLY A 636 -3.61 -14.61 5.78
C GLY A 636 -2.49 -13.65 5.39
N VAL A 637 -2.06 -12.80 6.33
CA VAL A 637 -0.96 -11.85 6.14
C VAL A 637 0.01 -12.01 7.31
N TYR A 638 1.27 -12.36 7.03
CA TYR A 638 2.25 -12.75 8.04
C TYR A 638 3.53 -11.92 7.89
N ASP A 639 3.85 -11.07 8.88
CA ASP A 639 5.08 -10.27 8.83
C ASP A 639 6.30 -11.07 9.33
N VAL A 640 7.48 -10.48 9.15
CA VAL A 640 8.75 -11.03 9.60
C VAL A 640 8.87 -10.89 11.11
N GLY A 641 9.02 -12.02 11.79
CA GLY A 641 9.14 -12.08 13.24
C GLY A 641 8.49 -13.34 13.82
N ARG A 642 8.73 -13.57 15.11
CA ARG A 642 8.27 -14.76 15.82
C ARG A 642 6.74 -14.90 15.77
N GLY A 643 6.01 -13.81 16.00
CA GLY A 643 4.55 -13.81 15.98
C GLY A 643 3.92 -14.23 14.65
N GLY A 644 4.42 -13.68 13.53
CA GLY A 644 3.96 -14.07 12.18
C GLY A 644 4.25 -15.54 11.87
N LEU A 645 5.41 -16.05 12.29
CA LEU A 645 5.78 -17.46 12.15
C LEU A 645 4.90 -18.40 12.98
N SER A 646 4.62 -18.06 14.25
CA SER A 646 3.73 -18.85 15.11
C SER A 646 2.33 -18.95 14.52
N ALA A 647 1.81 -17.83 13.99
CA ALA A 647 0.51 -17.83 13.32
C ALA A 647 0.51 -18.69 12.04
N LEU A 648 1.54 -18.56 11.20
CA LEU A 648 1.68 -19.33 9.97
C LEU A 648 1.77 -20.84 10.23
N ARG A 649 2.48 -21.25 11.29
CA ARG A 649 2.62 -22.65 11.70
C ARG A 649 1.30 -23.21 12.23
N ASN A 650 0.63 -22.50 13.14
CA ASN A 650 -0.40 -23.08 14.01
C ASN A 650 -1.84 -22.76 13.59
N ILE A 651 -2.08 -21.74 12.77
CA ILE A 651 -3.43 -21.36 12.34
C ILE A 651 -3.73 -21.99 10.97
N PRO A 652 -4.84 -22.72 10.80
CA PRO A 652 -5.19 -23.34 9.53
C PRO A 652 -5.54 -22.27 8.48
N ARG A 653 -5.07 -22.47 7.24
CA ARG A 653 -5.32 -21.56 6.10
C ARG A 653 -6.45 -22.10 5.23
N THR A 654 -7.13 -21.17 4.55
CA THR A 654 -8.16 -21.46 3.56
C THR A 654 -7.79 -20.96 2.17
N ASP A 655 -7.10 -19.82 2.10
CA ASP A 655 -6.66 -19.19 0.85
C ASP A 655 -5.15 -18.92 0.83
N PRO A 656 -4.57 -18.64 -0.35
CA PRO A 656 -3.22 -18.09 -0.45
C PRO A 656 -3.07 -16.84 0.40
N GLY A 657 -1.94 -16.71 1.07
CA GLY A 657 -1.59 -15.61 1.95
C GLY A 657 -0.35 -14.85 1.51
N PHE A 658 -0.14 -13.69 2.11
CA PHE A 658 1.03 -12.85 1.90
C PHE A 658 2.02 -13.00 3.05
N SER A 659 3.31 -13.10 2.72
CA SER A 659 4.38 -13.32 3.69
C SER A 659 5.50 -12.31 3.52
N GLY A 660 5.77 -11.54 4.57
CA GLY A 660 6.93 -10.65 4.65
C GLY A 660 8.25 -11.40 4.57
N TRP A 661 8.26 -12.73 4.81
CA TRP A 661 9.43 -13.60 4.65
C TRP A 661 9.82 -13.86 3.20
N TYR A 662 9.00 -13.43 2.23
CA TYR A 662 9.34 -13.56 0.83
C TYR A 662 10.63 -12.78 0.48
N GLY A 663 11.50 -13.40 -0.31
CA GLY A 663 12.70 -12.77 -0.86
C GLY A 663 13.71 -12.41 0.22
N ARG A 664 13.82 -11.13 0.57
CA ARG A 664 14.77 -10.62 1.57
C ARG A 664 14.28 -10.69 3.01
N ALA A 665 13.07 -11.17 3.26
CA ALA A 665 12.48 -11.21 4.60
C ALA A 665 12.52 -9.84 5.30
N LEU A 666 11.81 -8.86 4.73
CA LEU A 666 11.80 -7.48 5.23
C LEU A 666 10.67 -7.28 6.23
N MET A 667 11.02 -6.90 7.46
CA MET A 667 10.05 -6.48 8.47
C MET A 667 9.27 -5.27 7.97
N GLY A 668 7.94 -5.33 8.08
CA GLY A 668 7.01 -4.29 7.66
C GLY A 668 6.47 -4.47 6.24
N ASP A 669 7.03 -5.37 5.40
CA ASP A 669 6.47 -5.63 4.06
C ASP A 669 5.00 -6.09 4.16
N ALA A 670 4.67 -6.95 5.14
CA ALA A 670 3.31 -7.47 5.28
C ALA A 670 2.34 -6.42 5.82
N LEU A 671 2.75 -5.65 6.85
CA LEU A 671 1.94 -4.55 7.36
C LEU A 671 1.73 -3.44 6.32
N SER A 672 2.76 -3.07 5.56
CA SER A 672 2.66 -2.05 4.52
C SER A 672 1.83 -2.48 3.30
N ALA A 673 1.77 -3.79 3.01
CA ALA A 673 0.89 -4.33 1.97
C ALA A 673 -0.59 -4.44 2.41
N LEU A 674 -0.87 -4.40 3.72
CA LEU A 674 -2.18 -4.72 4.28
C LEU A 674 -3.34 -3.86 3.72
N PRO A 675 -3.22 -2.53 3.53
CA PRO A 675 -4.31 -1.77 2.92
C PRO A 675 -4.63 -2.22 1.49
N TYR A 676 -3.62 -2.56 0.69
CA TYR A 676 -3.85 -3.09 -0.66
C TYR A 676 -4.62 -4.42 -0.61
N ILE A 677 -4.26 -5.31 0.33
CA ILE A 677 -4.95 -6.60 0.54
C ILE A 677 -6.39 -6.35 1.01
N ALA A 678 -6.61 -5.46 1.99
CA ALA A 678 -7.93 -5.09 2.48
C ALA A 678 -8.82 -4.49 1.38
N ARG A 679 -8.25 -3.73 0.44
CA ARG A 679 -8.96 -3.16 -0.72
C ARG A 679 -9.38 -4.18 -1.78
N THR A 680 -8.69 -5.34 -1.84
CA THR A 680 -8.76 -6.29 -2.95
C THR A 680 -9.38 -7.63 -2.57
N SER A 681 -9.25 -8.06 -1.31
CA SER A 681 -9.69 -9.36 -0.84
C SER A 681 -11.19 -9.57 -1.01
N ARG A 682 -11.55 -10.81 -1.37
CA ARG A 682 -12.94 -11.29 -1.45
C ARG A 682 -13.41 -12.02 -0.20
N HIS A 683 -12.47 -12.30 0.70
CA HIS A 683 -12.67 -13.06 1.93
C HIS A 683 -12.16 -12.23 3.11
N HIS A 684 -12.41 -12.69 4.33
CA HIS A 684 -11.89 -12.04 5.54
C HIS A 684 -10.36 -11.91 5.46
N VAL A 685 -9.78 -10.95 6.18
CA VAL A 685 -8.32 -10.76 6.21
C VAL A 685 -7.84 -10.93 7.64
N LEU A 686 -6.88 -11.81 7.87
CA LEU A 686 -6.21 -12.00 9.16
C LEU A 686 -4.73 -11.65 9.04
N ALA A 687 -4.30 -10.57 9.69
CA ALA A 687 -2.92 -10.12 9.67
C ALA A 687 -2.26 -10.34 11.04
N PHE A 688 -1.08 -10.96 11.05
CA PHE A 688 -0.31 -11.26 12.26
C PHE A 688 1.05 -10.56 12.17
N ILE A 689 1.20 -9.49 12.95
CA ILE A 689 2.30 -8.54 12.85
C ILE A 689 2.97 -8.39 14.21
N GLY A 690 4.31 -8.47 14.27
CA GLY A 690 5.04 -8.18 15.50
C GLY A 690 5.13 -6.68 15.78
N ASP A 691 5.26 -6.30 17.04
CA ASP A 691 5.49 -4.91 17.45
C ASP A 691 6.77 -4.30 16.84
N GLY A 692 7.82 -5.10 16.63
CA GLY A 692 9.01 -4.68 15.90
C GLY A 692 8.72 -4.23 14.46
N ALA A 693 7.84 -4.92 13.73
CA ALA A 693 7.44 -4.51 12.38
C ALA A 693 6.54 -3.27 12.41
N ARG A 694 5.62 -3.21 13.38
CA ARG A 694 4.77 -2.03 13.63
C ARG A 694 5.59 -0.76 13.87
N ALA A 695 6.73 -0.87 14.56
CA ALA A 695 7.59 0.27 14.86
C ALA A 695 8.39 0.81 13.66
N LEU A 696 8.49 0.06 12.56
CA LEU A 696 9.33 0.41 11.40
C LEU A 696 8.59 1.11 10.25
N VAL A 697 7.26 1.12 10.31
CA VAL A 697 6.39 1.63 9.25
C VAL A 697 5.43 2.68 9.81
N PRO A 698 4.93 3.61 8.97
CA PRO A 698 3.91 4.56 9.41
C PRO A 698 2.66 3.85 9.93
N ASP A 699 1.88 4.55 10.76
CA ASP A 699 0.59 4.04 11.20
C ASP A 699 -0.36 3.84 10.00
N MET A 700 -0.81 2.61 9.81
CA MET A 700 -1.66 2.21 8.68
C MET A 700 -3.15 2.18 9.05
N HIS A 701 -3.56 2.47 10.29
CA HIS A 701 -4.94 2.23 10.76
C HIS A 701 -5.98 3.00 9.94
N HIS A 702 -5.74 4.29 9.70
CA HIS A 702 -6.63 5.12 8.90
C HIS A 702 -6.72 4.64 7.44
N ARG A 703 -5.57 4.34 6.82
CA ARG A 703 -5.52 3.79 5.45
C ARG A 703 -6.19 2.43 5.33
N LEU A 704 -6.16 1.63 6.39
CA LEU A 704 -6.79 0.33 6.41
C LEU A 704 -8.32 0.44 6.36
N ALA A 705 -8.88 1.39 7.11
CA ALA A 705 -10.31 1.69 7.06
C ALA A 705 -10.73 2.25 5.70
N GLU A 706 -9.97 3.20 5.14
CA GLU A 706 -10.18 3.74 3.78
C GLU A 706 -10.14 2.63 2.72
N ALA A 707 -9.18 1.71 2.84
CA ALA A 707 -9.06 0.57 1.93
C ALA A 707 -10.28 -0.36 1.98
N LEU A 708 -10.79 -0.67 3.19
CA LEU A 708 -12.00 -1.47 3.36
C LEU A 708 -13.24 -0.75 2.84
N ALA A 709 -13.38 0.56 3.12
CA ALA A 709 -14.51 1.37 2.64
C ALA A 709 -14.66 1.29 1.11
N ASN A 710 -13.52 1.25 0.41
CA ASN A 710 -13.45 1.16 -1.04
C ASN A 710 -13.52 -0.28 -1.58
N ASN A 711 -13.54 -1.31 -0.73
CA ASN A 711 -13.64 -2.70 -1.19
C ASN A 711 -15.09 -3.03 -1.64
N PRO A 712 -15.32 -3.57 -2.85
CA PRO A 712 -16.65 -4.00 -3.31
C PRO A 712 -17.32 -5.07 -2.44
N GLN A 713 -16.55 -5.79 -1.61
CA GLN A 713 -17.01 -6.85 -0.71
C GLN A 713 -17.06 -6.40 0.75
N ARG A 714 -16.95 -5.09 1.04
CA ARG A 714 -16.82 -4.56 2.41
C ARG A 714 -17.88 -5.09 3.38
N ASP A 715 -19.14 -5.20 2.94
CA ASP A 715 -20.27 -5.62 3.78
C ASP A 715 -20.27 -7.13 4.07
N HIS A 716 -19.35 -7.88 3.46
CA HIS A 716 -19.23 -9.33 3.56
C HIS A 716 -17.95 -9.81 4.22
N ILE A 717 -16.95 -8.93 4.37
CA ILE A 717 -15.64 -9.29 4.92
C ILE A 717 -15.35 -8.49 6.19
N SER A 718 -14.39 -8.98 6.97
CA SER A 718 -13.80 -8.29 8.12
C SER A 718 -12.29 -8.24 7.94
N VAL A 719 -11.66 -7.17 8.43
CA VAL A 719 -10.21 -7.01 8.40
C VAL A 719 -9.70 -7.03 9.82
N ASN A 720 -8.96 -8.06 10.20
CA ASN A 720 -8.48 -8.28 11.56
C ASN A 720 -6.96 -8.20 11.59
N LEU A 721 -6.44 -7.23 12.34
CA LEU A 721 -5.02 -6.96 12.51
C LEU A 721 -4.60 -7.27 13.95
N PHE A 722 -3.77 -8.31 14.12
CA PHE A 722 -3.21 -8.71 15.39
C PHE A 722 -1.77 -8.20 15.50
N TYR A 723 -1.56 -7.23 16.37
CA TYR A 723 -0.24 -6.84 16.85
C TYR A 723 0.16 -7.76 18.01
N LEU A 724 1.17 -8.60 17.77
CA LEU A 724 1.71 -9.53 18.75
C LEU A 724 2.86 -8.85 19.49
N CYS A 725 2.58 -8.36 20.71
CA CYS A 725 3.42 -7.43 21.45
C CYS A 725 4.16 -8.13 22.59
N ASN A 726 5.50 -8.15 22.54
CA ASN A 726 6.36 -8.59 23.64
C ASN A 726 7.50 -7.62 23.98
N GLY A 727 7.52 -6.45 23.35
CA GLY A 727 8.48 -5.38 23.62
C GLY A 727 9.90 -5.67 23.14
N VAL A 728 10.12 -6.73 22.33
CA VAL A 728 11.46 -7.11 21.86
C VAL A 728 11.47 -7.68 20.44
N LEU A 729 12.58 -7.47 19.73
CA LEU A 729 12.90 -8.16 18.47
C LEU A 729 13.22 -9.63 18.74
N SER A 730 12.17 -10.43 18.96
CA SER A 730 12.25 -11.78 19.52
C SER A 730 13.12 -12.76 18.76
N MET A 731 13.11 -12.73 17.43
CA MET A 731 13.95 -13.63 16.62
C MET A 731 15.44 -13.36 16.87
N ILE A 732 15.81 -12.09 16.97
CA ILE A 732 17.19 -11.66 17.26
C ILE A 732 17.54 -11.98 18.70
N ARG A 733 16.62 -11.74 19.65
CA ARG A 733 16.83 -12.07 21.05
C ARG A 733 17.17 -13.54 21.26
N THR A 734 16.45 -14.44 20.60
CA THR A 734 16.73 -15.88 20.67
C THR A 734 18.08 -16.26 20.11
N TYR A 735 18.48 -15.64 19.00
CA TYR A 735 19.83 -15.84 18.47
C TYR A 735 20.91 -15.41 19.47
N LEU A 736 20.68 -14.32 20.20
CA LEU A 736 21.60 -13.84 21.24
C LEU A 736 21.63 -14.78 22.45
N ASP A 737 20.46 -15.25 22.92
CA ASP A 737 20.36 -16.18 24.06
C ASP A 737 21.07 -17.52 23.78
N ALA A 738 21.06 -17.98 22.52
CA ALA A 738 21.80 -19.18 22.10
C ALA A 738 23.34 -19.00 22.10
N ARG A 739 23.85 -17.76 22.16
CA ARG A 739 25.28 -17.44 22.01
C ARG A 739 25.90 -16.79 23.24
N SER A 740 25.11 -16.10 24.05
CA SER A 740 25.57 -15.35 25.22
C SER A 740 24.51 -15.34 26.31
N SER A 741 24.92 -15.47 27.56
CA SER A 741 23.99 -15.74 28.66
C SER A 741 23.39 -14.50 29.33
N SER A 742 23.72 -13.23 28.99
CA SER A 742 23.05 -12.09 29.67
C SER A 742 23.35 -10.62 29.27
N LYS A 743 24.32 -10.24 28.44
CA LYS A 743 24.83 -8.84 28.50
C LYS A 743 24.27 -7.80 27.51
N ASP A 744 23.65 -8.18 26.39
CA ASP A 744 23.37 -7.21 25.30
C ASP A 744 21.87 -7.09 24.93
N GLY A 745 20.98 -7.11 25.94
CA GLY A 745 19.53 -7.11 25.72
C GLY A 745 18.91 -5.78 25.27
N SER A 746 19.60 -4.64 25.43
CA SER A 746 19.05 -3.32 25.10
C SER A 746 18.86 -3.10 23.59
N GLN A 747 19.71 -3.72 22.75
CA GLN A 747 19.66 -3.55 21.29
C GLN A 747 18.41 -4.14 20.64
N VAL A 748 17.71 -5.05 21.33
CA VAL A 748 16.51 -5.71 20.82
C VAL A 748 15.23 -5.14 21.42
N VAL A 749 15.30 -4.13 22.29
CA VAL A 749 14.10 -3.54 22.91
C VAL A 749 13.30 -2.76 21.88
N VAL A 750 11.99 -2.99 21.86
CA VAL A 750 11.01 -2.25 21.06
C VAL A 750 10.12 -1.45 22.02
N PRO A 751 10.20 -0.12 22.03
CA PRO A 751 9.34 0.72 22.86
C PRO A 751 7.88 0.64 22.39
N THR A 752 7.08 -0.23 22.99
CA THR A 752 5.67 -0.41 22.63
C THR A 752 4.76 0.36 23.59
N ARG A 753 4.08 1.41 23.08
CA ARG A 753 2.96 2.04 23.81
C ARG A 753 1.69 1.28 23.49
N LEU A 754 1.20 0.51 24.47
CA LEU A 754 -0.06 -0.21 24.36
C LEU A 754 -1.22 0.69 24.80
N ASN A 755 -2.36 0.55 24.14
CA ASN A 755 -3.60 1.16 24.58
C ASN A 755 -3.98 0.65 25.97
N THR A 756 -4.50 1.51 26.84
CA THR A 756 -4.93 1.14 28.19
C THR A 756 -6.36 0.63 28.23
N VAL A 757 -7.18 1.01 27.24
CA VAL A 757 -8.59 0.66 27.11
C VAL A 757 -8.93 0.30 25.67
N ASP A 758 -10.05 -0.40 25.50
CA ASP A 758 -10.63 -0.58 24.17
C ASP A 758 -11.12 0.76 23.63
N VAL A 759 -10.91 0.98 22.33
CA VAL A 759 -11.31 2.22 21.66
C VAL A 759 -12.14 1.84 20.44
N ALA A 760 -13.30 2.47 20.29
CA ALA A 760 -14.11 2.36 19.09
C ALA A 760 -14.24 3.75 18.46
N HIS A 761 -13.99 3.82 17.16
CA HIS A 761 -14.18 5.04 16.38
C HIS A 761 -14.64 4.68 14.97
N HIS A 762 -15.05 5.67 14.20
CA HIS A 762 -15.33 5.50 12.78
C HIS A 762 -14.25 6.19 11.97
N ALA A 763 -13.84 5.59 10.87
CA ALA A 763 -13.02 6.22 9.85
C ALA A 763 -13.78 6.09 8.53
N GLY A 764 -14.42 7.17 8.08
CA GLY A 764 -15.47 7.03 7.08
C GLY A 764 -16.73 6.39 7.66
N ASN A 765 -17.39 5.60 6.82
CA ASN A 765 -18.48 4.72 7.18
C ASN A 765 -18.01 3.35 7.76
N VAL A 766 -16.70 3.17 7.94
CA VAL A 766 -16.13 1.92 8.44
C VAL A 766 -15.89 2.03 9.95
N PRO A 767 -16.54 1.19 10.78
CA PRO A 767 -16.22 1.10 12.19
C PRO A 767 -14.85 0.45 12.41
N VAL A 768 -14.06 1.07 13.27
CA VAL A 768 -12.73 0.62 13.69
C VAL A 768 -12.73 0.33 15.18
N TYR A 769 -12.43 -0.92 15.55
CA TYR A 769 -12.35 -1.37 16.93
C TYR A 769 -10.93 -1.72 17.31
N CYS A 770 -10.39 -1.02 18.30
CA CYS A 770 -9.08 -1.29 18.88
C CYS A 770 -9.27 -2.02 20.21
N HIS A 771 -8.70 -3.21 20.30
CA HIS A 771 -8.86 -4.15 21.40
C HIS A 771 -7.54 -4.40 22.10
N ARG A 772 -7.55 -4.41 23.43
CA ARG A 772 -6.45 -4.98 24.22
C ARG A 772 -6.78 -6.42 24.63
N LEU A 773 -5.89 -7.35 24.30
CA LEU A 773 -6.00 -8.77 24.65
C LEU A 773 -4.84 -9.19 25.55
N ASN A 774 -5.07 -9.15 26.87
CA ASN A 774 -4.12 -9.63 27.87
C ASN A 774 -4.21 -11.14 28.10
N ILE A 775 -5.40 -11.72 27.86
CA ILE A 775 -5.72 -13.14 27.98
C ILE A 775 -6.49 -13.59 26.73
N TYR A 776 -6.56 -14.89 26.49
CA TYR A 776 -7.32 -15.43 25.38
C TYR A 776 -8.82 -15.42 25.68
N ASP A 777 -9.60 -14.68 24.90
CA ASP A 777 -11.07 -14.67 24.96
C ASP A 777 -11.64 -15.15 23.62
N GLY A 778 -11.98 -16.44 23.57
CA GLY A 778 -12.48 -17.07 22.35
C GLY A 778 -13.82 -16.53 21.87
N ARG A 779 -14.68 -16.03 22.77
CA ARG A 779 -15.98 -15.47 22.39
C ARG A 779 -15.79 -14.10 21.76
N ARG A 780 -14.97 -13.25 22.38
CA ARG A 780 -14.62 -11.93 21.83
C ARG A 780 -13.92 -12.07 20.49
N LEU A 781 -12.94 -12.98 20.37
CA LEU A 781 -12.26 -13.25 19.11
C LEU A 781 -13.23 -13.76 18.04
N HIS A 782 -14.16 -14.67 18.37
CA HIS A 782 -15.20 -15.10 17.43
C HIS A 782 -16.00 -13.91 16.87
N THR A 783 -16.47 -13.03 17.75
CA THR A 783 -17.20 -11.82 17.35
C THR A 783 -16.36 -10.93 16.44
N MET A 784 -15.10 -10.66 16.80
CA MET A 784 -14.19 -9.85 15.98
C MET A 784 -14.00 -10.46 14.59
N LEU A 785 -13.66 -11.76 14.53
CA LEU A 785 -13.38 -12.45 13.28
C LEU A 785 -14.58 -12.48 12.33
N THR A 786 -15.81 -12.49 12.85
CA THR A 786 -17.06 -12.58 12.09
C THR A 786 -17.75 -11.23 11.86
N GLN A 787 -17.28 -10.13 12.47
CA GLN A 787 -17.87 -8.80 12.33
C GLN A 787 -17.59 -8.17 10.95
N ARG A 788 -18.52 -8.37 10.02
CA ARG A 788 -18.44 -7.85 8.64
C ARG A 788 -18.51 -6.32 8.60
N GLY A 789 -17.90 -5.72 7.59
CA GLY A 789 -17.87 -4.27 7.40
C GLY A 789 -16.96 -3.51 8.35
N ALA A 790 -16.16 -4.20 9.18
CA ALA A 790 -15.36 -3.59 10.23
C ALA A 790 -13.86 -3.89 10.10
N VAL A 791 -13.07 -2.96 10.65
CA VAL A 791 -11.64 -3.16 10.93
C VAL A 791 -11.47 -3.42 12.43
N ASN A 792 -10.90 -4.57 12.78
CA ASN A 792 -10.59 -4.95 14.14
C ASN A 792 -9.08 -4.98 14.35
N ILE A 793 -8.58 -4.26 15.34
CA ILE A 793 -7.16 -4.14 15.66
C ILE A 793 -6.95 -4.67 17.07
N ALA A 794 -6.30 -5.81 17.22
CA ALA A 794 -5.98 -6.42 18.52
C ALA A 794 -4.51 -6.22 18.88
N GLU A 795 -4.26 -5.59 20.02
CA GLU A 795 -2.96 -5.63 20.69
C GLU A 795 -2.92 -6.83 21.64
N VAL A 796 -2.24 -7.90 21.22
CA VAL A 796 -2.12 -9.15 21.95
C VAL A 796 -0.85 -9.12 22.79
N LEU A 797 -1.00 -9.18 24.11
CA LEU A 797 0.13 -9.19 25.02
C LEU A 797 0.72 -10.61 25.12
N ILE A 798 1.94 -10.77 24.62
CA ILE A 798 2.66 -12.04 24.63
C ILE A 798 4.03 -11.94 25.31
N ALA A 799 4.51 -13.05 25.85
CA ALA A 799 5.85 -13.19 26.40
C ALA A 799 6.85 -13.52 25.27
N HIS A 800 8.09 -13.11 25.47
CA HIS A 800 9.20 -13.63 24.68
C HIS A 800 9.58 -15.03 25.18
N ASP A 801 9.73 -15.96 24.24
CA ASP A 801 10.29 -17.28 24.49
C ASP A 801 11.40 -17.56 23.48
N SER A 802 12.53 -18.05 23.98
CA SER A 802 13.73 -18.34 23.19
C SER A 802 13.80 -19.78 22.70
N ASP A 803 13.17 -20.72 23.41
CA ASP A 803 13.13 -22.09 22.95
C ASP A 803 11.86 -22.78 23.46
N GLY A 804 11.33 -23.67 22.61
CA GLY A 804 10.19 -24.50 22.96
C GLY A 804 8.84 -24.11 22.38
N ASP A 805 8.80 -23.10 21.53
CA ASP A 805 7.62 -22.76 20.72
C ASP A 805 7.51 -23.54 19.40
N GLY A 806 8.46 -24.46 19.13
CA GLY A 806 8.40 -25.38 18.00
C GLY A 806 8.65 -24.72 16.64
N LEU A 807 9.14 -23.48 16.60
CA LEU A 807 9.32 -22.76 15.35
C LEU A 807 10.50 -23.26 14.50
N SER A 808 11.47 -23.97 15.08
CA SER A 808 12.63 -24.47 14.37
C SER A 808 12.70 -25.99 14.39
N LEU A 809 13.45 -26.58 13.44
CA LEU A 809 13.73 -28.01 13.43
C LEU A 809 14.37 -28.50 14.75
N LEU A 810 15.23 -27.68 15.37
CA LEU A 810 15.91 -28.04 16.62
C LEU A 810 14.94 -28.07 17.80
N SER A 811 13.93 -27.21 17.79
CA SER A 811 12.94 -27.12 18.87
C SER A 811 12.11 -28.40 19.00
N GLU A 812 11.85 -29.14 17.92
CA GLU A 812 11.15 -30.43 17.99
C GLU A 812 11.98 -31.54 18.66
N SER A 813 13.29 -31.35 18.81
CA SER A 813 14.16 -32.28 19.56
C SER A 813 14.31 -31.92 21.05
N ALA A 814 13.70 -30.82 21.51
CA ALA A 814 13.79 -30.39 22.90
C ALA A 814 13.02 -31.31 23.84
N TRP A 815 13.45 -31.42 25.10
CA TRP A 815 12.92 -32.38 26.09
C TRP A 815 11.39 -32.30 26.30
N HIS A 816 10.80 -31.11 26.14
CA HIS A 816 9.37 -30.86 26.34
C HIS A 816 8.53 -31.13 25.07
N ARG A 817 9.18 -31.44 23.94
CA ARG A 817 8.58 -31.82 22.65
C ARG A 817 8.95 -33.22 22.21
N ALA A 818 10.05 -33.77 22.73
CA ALA A 818 10.51 -35.12 22.49
C ALA A 818 9.45 -36.13 22.95
N GLU A 819 9.27 -37.20 22.17
CA GLU A 819 8.43 -38.31 22.58
C GLU A 819 9.07 -38.99 23.80
N CYS A 820 8.32 -39.09 24.90
CA CYS A 820 8.66 -40.02 25.97
C CYS A 820 8.50 -41.43 25.37
N GLY A 821 9.62 -42.13 25.20
CA GLY A 821 9.67 -43.47 24.62
C GLY A 821 8.89 -44.52 25.40
#